data_AF-A0A1W9LNF2-F1
#
_entry.id   AF-A0A1W9LNF2-F1
#
_cell.length_a   1.000
_cell.length_b   1.000
_cell.length_c   1.000
_cell.angle_alpha   90.00
_cell.angle_beta   90.00
_cell.angle_gamma   90.00
#
_symmetry.space_group_name_H-M   'P 1'
#
loop_
_entity.id
_entity.type
_entity.pdbx_description
1 polymer ?
#
loop_
_entity_poly.entity_id
_entity_poly.type
_entity_poly.pdbx_seq_one_letter_code
_entity_poly.pdbx_strand_id
1 'polypeptide(L)'
;MKNRLNIVLAGFFACLLLPLSVTAQDIETYSHKLSQSTSTYQFWTTPPSERVFKDSAVPTASGSEVKVYAAKNESEPFQVIVKPASSGSVKVTIEDFGSGITTELYQVKYVNITQATDSLGKTGYYPDPLWPLEKGASVSLTSNQNTAFWFNIYVPKTTPSGNYTKNVQIGGVNIPVRLHVFNFAVPDELHVKSQMNFGYQTVLNKYGVSGTGDNYWLYVNKIKQFFMDHRLTPSAPLWSGGLTSNGGGPYIDYDCSNGTLTDNDGVWGFEDPAAKYLGGTAFRNKVGYSSFMAATYQNNDASADQRPSTFCGLTRGTGDWYTGKNPSSAYNKKWFQYIASLQKYLSQKGYLDKAYYYFANEPQDQADYDAVAWYSKQLKTAAPNLKLMVSEEPKPEIYTNGKIDIWLPVLNDYNPDVSYNREKNYGEETWIYFLHGTRPPYFNPITLDHPGVESKFTGWFLWKYRIRGIAYYSLNNWDKNPWTSPMTDGHNGDTFMLYPPSESNTNIAYGANSHRFAPSIRFELMRDSLEDYEYLYVLNAGKPAVGQVNSADKQADKIISGLTAYTRNSEFMYNLRRLIGMKNGNEITAIPDIQPPAAHPRAEGSPGNYYINFQDPNGKPTANPLVVNGKTYMKIGWNEYDKTLGYGWFGDMTNVKYQYLSSGPNELQKSILYDDYGKQKTFEFDLPKGTYNITVSIGWEGRNQAGDISKIEIEGVSFVNSEVPNGYMVRKKQVTVSDSKLTMNMGVSGKYTMLNYLDIEAIASSATTSTTTTTTTSIAVSTSTTTKTTTSTAVSTSTTTSTTVPSLLIKANSSQAGQLGSIVNSLKSGGTLLLADGTYNLNGGYMWVGVPKITIRSESGNREKVILDGGYVTTEILQIAASDVTISDITLKRAKYHLIHVMAATDADVQNTVIRNVHLIDPGQQAIKINQNSAKTRFADNGIIAGCRIEMTDAGRKKVFEINGSCYTGGVDAHQARGWKVYDNEIEGFWCSQGGLAEFGIHFWTGSRDTLVERNRLIDNARGIGFGLGQSGTWRKYSDNPCGGASNIGHYDGIIRNNFILQKSESLRNSPTHFDAGISLEQACGTKVLHNTIVSTAKPNLSS
;
A
#
# COMPACT_ATOMS: atom_id res chain seq x y z
N MET A 1 -86.82 -7.98 15.90
CA MET A 1 -86.68 -7.82 14.42
C MET A 1 -85.22 -7.47 14.13
N LYS A 2 -84.63 -7.90 13.01
CA LYS A 2 -83.16 -8.16 12.91
C LYS A 2 -82.31 -7.07 12.24
N ASN A 3 -81.10 -6.91 12.79
CA ASN A 3 -79.78 -6.59 12.19
C ASN A 3 -79.41 -5.19 11.64
N ARG A 4 -78.78 -4.41 12.54
CA ARG A 4 -77.41 -3.81 12.45
C ARG A 4 -76.84 -3.35 11.08
N LEU A 5 -76.52 -2.05 11.02
CA LEU A 5 -75.30 -1.52 10.40
C LEU A 5 -74.82 -0.31 11.26
N ASN A 6 -73.51 -0.20 11.54
CA ASN A 6 -72.96 0.81 12.46
C ASN A 6 -72.16 1.90 11.74
N ILE A 7 -72.20 3.11 12.30
CA ILE A 7 -71.53 4.33 11.82
C ILE A 7 -70.10 4.41 12.40
N VAL A 8 -69.13 4.91 11.62
CA VAL A 8 -67.83 5.39 12.11
C VAL A 8 -67.47 6.73 11.44
N LEU A 9 -66.98 7.68 12.23
CA LEU A 9 -66.61 9.03 11.81
C LEU A 9 -65.37 9.05 10.89
N ALA A 10 -65.37 9.94 9.90
CA ALA A 10 -64.17 10.33 9.17
C ALA A 10 -63.46 11.48 9.92
N GLY A 11 -62.29 11.20 10.51
CA GLY A 11 -61.42 12.20 11.11
C GLY A 11 -60.27 12.60 10.17
N PHE A 12 -60.29 13.83 9.66
CA PHE A 12 -59.15 14.40 8.93
C PHE A 12 -58.03 14.76 9.92
N PHE A 13 -56.98 13.95 9.98
CA PHE A 13 -55.71 14.34 10.63
C PHE A 13 -54.77 14.94 9.57
N ALA A 14 -54.83 16.26 9.42
CA ALA A 14 -53.80 17.01 8.72
C ALA A 14 -52.58 17.16 9.63
N CYS A 15 -51.61 16.24 9.54
CA CYS A 15 -50.30 16.44 10.16
C CYS A 15 -49.57 17.58 9.47
N LEU A 16 -49.63 18.77 10.08
CA LEU A 16 -48.71 19.87 9.79
C LEU A 16 -47.28 19.42 10.13
N LEU A 17 -46.56 18.95 9.12
CA LEU A 17 -45.11 18.84 9.15
C LEU A 17 -44.50 20.25 9.18
N LEU A 18 -44.48 20.84 10.37
CA LEU A 18 -43.59 21.96 10.64
C LEU A 18 -42.14 21.45 10.47
N PRO A 19 -41.30 22.06 9.62
CA PRO A 19 -39.92 21.64 9.47
C PRO A 19 -39.20 21.82 10.80
N LEU A 20 -38.71 20.72 11.37
CA LEU A 20 -37.91 20.75 12.59
C LEU A 20 -36.67 21.60 12.32
N SER A 21 -36.48 22.62 13.15
CA SER A 21 -35.30 23.49 13.10
C SER A 21 -34.13 22.74 13.72
N VAL A 22 -33.51 21.84 12.96
CA VAL A 22 -32.27 21.16 13.36
C VAL A 22 -31.20 22.21 13.60
N THR A 23 -30.77 22.34 14.85
CA THR A 23 -29.74 23.30 15.24
C THR A 23 -28.36 22.66 15.13
N ALA A 24 -27.30 23.46 15.24
CA ALA A 24 -25.93 22.93 15.28
C ALA A 24 -25.64 22.03 16.52
N GLN A 25 -26.59 21.90 17.47
CA GLN A 25 -26.48 21.02 18.63
C GLN A 25 -26.96 19.57 18.37
N ASP A 26 -27.61 19.29 17.24
CA ASP A 26 -28.21 17.97 16.93
C ASP A 26 -27.24 17.00 16.20
N ILE A 27 -25.96 17.02 16.58
CA ILE A 27 -24.92 16.10 16.08
C ILE A 27 -25.08 14.72 16.74
N GLU A 28 -25.03 13.65 15.95
CA GLU A 28 -24.99 12.29 16.49
C GLU A 28 -23.61 11.99 17.08
N THR A 29 -23.60 11.42 18.28
CA THR A 29 -22.50 10.56 18.72
C THR A 29 -22.69 9.17 18.13
N TYR A 30 -21.72 8.71 17.35
CA TYR A 30 -21.65 7.34 16.81
C TYR A 30 -20.75 6.42 17.64
N SER A 31 -19.76 6.97 18.37
CA SER A 31 -18.86 6.20 19.22
C SER A 31 -19.29 6.22 20.69
N HIS A 32 -20.06 5.21 21.09
CA HIS A 32 -20.55 5.08 22.47
C HIS A 32 -20.60 3.63 22.96
N LYS A 33 -20.45 3.49 24.28
CA LYS A 33 -20.80 2.28 24.99
C LYS A 33 -22.31 2.08 24.94
N LEU A 34 -22.73 0.88 24.58
CA LEU A 34 -24.14 0.50 24.51
C LEU A 34 -24.66 0.16 25.91
N SER A 35 -25.82 0.69 26.28
CA SER A 35 -26.46 0.47 27.59
C SER A 35 -26.83 -0.99 27.87
N GLN A 36 -26.82 -1.82 26.83
CA GLN A 36 -26.97 -3.28 26.87
C GLN A 36 -25.73 -4.00 27.43
N SER A 37 -24.65 -3.28 27.73
CA SER A 37 -23.47 -3.82 28.40
C SER A 37 -23.82 -4.42 29.76
N THR A 38 -23.28 -5.61 30.04
CA THR A 38 -23.43 -6.34 31.31
C THR A 38 -22.09 -6.47 32.03
N SER A 39 -22.06 -7.19 33.16
CA SER A 39 -20.81 -7.62 33.81
C SER A 39 -20.04 -8.66 32.97
N THR A 40 -20.72 -9.40 32.08
CA THR A 40 -20.12 -10.43 31.22
C THR A 40 -19.60 -9.86 29.90
N TYR A 41 -20.35 -8.93 29.30
CA TYR A 41 -20.07 -8.39 27.96
C TYR A 41 -20.18 -6.86 27.97
N GLN A 42 -19.11 -6.17 27.60
CA GLN A 42 -19.18 -4.75 27.27
C GLN A 42 -19.45 -4.62 25.77
N PHE A 43 -20.55 -3.96 25.42
CA PHE A 43 -20.92 -3.69 24.04
C PHE A 43 -20.70 -2.22 23.71
N TRP A 44 -20.22 -1.93 22.50
CA TRP A 44 -20.06 -0.57 22.00
C TRP A 44 -20.13 -0.52 20.47
N THR A 45 -20.28 0.68 19.94
CA THR A 45 -20.32 0.98 18.50
C THR A 45 -19.44 2.18 18.20
N THR A 46 -19.07 2.37 16.93
CA THR A 46 -18.26 3.47 16.39
C THR A 46 -18.43 3.47 14.85
N PRO A 47 -18.17 4.57 14.11
CA PRO A 47 -18.30 4.55 12.65
C PRO A 47 -17.50 3.42 11.97
N PRO A 48 -17.97 2.87 10.84
CA PRO A 48 -17.27 1.84 10.06
C PRO A 48 -15.82 2.21 9.66
N SER A 49 -15.51 3.51 9.52
CA SER A 49 -14.16 4.00 9.18
C SER A 49 -13.15 3.95 10.33
N GLU A 50 -13.59 3.70 11.57
CA GLU A 50 -12.72 3.54 12.73
C GLU A 50 -12.21 2.09 12.85
N ARG A 51 -10.88 1.93 12.86
CA ARG A 51 -10.24 0.61 13.02
C ARG A 51 -10.26 0.17 14.49
N VAL A 52 -11.12 -0.80 14.79
CA VAL A 52 -11.21 -1.39 16.14
C VAL A 52 -10.13 -2.46 16.34
N PHE A 53 -9.08 -2.11 17.08
CA PHE A 53 -8.05 -3.04 17.51
C PHE A 53 -8.54 -3.91 18.69
N LYS A 54 -7.92 -5.08 18.87
CA LYS A 54 -8.24 -6.02 19.97
C LYS A 54 -8.19 -5.37 21.36
N ASP A 55 -7.33 -4.37 21.53
CA ASP A 55 -7.06 -3.63 22.75
C ASP A 55 -7.75 -2.25 22.82
N SER A 56 -8.40 -1.78 21.74
CA SER A 56 -9.10 -0.49 21.71
C SER A 56 -9.97 -0.26 22.95
N ALA A 57 -9.88 0.95 23.50
CA ALA A 57 -10.66 1.36 24.67
C ALA A 57 -12.16 1.39 24.34
N VAL A 58 -12.99 1.03 25.32
CA VAL A 58 -14.44 1.21 25.23
C VAL A 58 -14.75 2.70 25.44
N PRO A 59 -15.58 3.35 24.59
CA PRO A 59 -15.94 4.75 24.75
C PRO A 59 -16.52 5.09 26.12
N THR A 60 -16.27 6.30 26.60
CA THR A 60 -16.85 6.84 27.84
C THR A 60 -18.27 7.36 27.64
N ALA A 61 -18.57 7.91 26.46
CA ALA A 61 -19.93 8.25 26.04
C ALA A 61 -20.82 7.01 26.05
N SER A 62 -22.09 7.17 26.42
CA SER A 62 -23.06 6.08 26.53
C SER A 62 -24.31 6.36 25.68
N GLY A 63 -24.85 5.31 25.06
CA GLY A 63 -26.06 5.37 24.24
C GLY A 63 -26.82 4.04 24.26
N SER A 64 -28.08 4.03 23.83
CA SER A 64 -28.99 2.89 23.95
C SER A 64 -29.27 2.12 22.66
N GLU A 65 -28.83 2.64 21.52
CA GLU A 65 -29.02 2.06 20.18
C GLU A 65 -27.79 2.29 19.31
N VAL A 66 -27.66 1.49 18.25
CA VAL A 66 -26.82 1.79 17.08
C VAL A 66 -27.67 2.56 16.07
N LYS A 67 -27.13 3.65 15.52
CA LYS A 67 -27.84 4.55 14.60
C LYS A 67 -27.25 4.42 13.20
N VAL A 68 -28.10 4.10 12.23
CA VAL A 68 -27.71 3.82 10.84
C VAL A 68 -28.59 4.69 9.93
N TYR A 69 -28.00 5.30 8.90
CA TYR A 69 -28.66 6.28 8.05
C TYR A 69 -28.37 5.96 6.59
N ALA A 70 -29.40 5.63 5.80
CA ALA A 70 -29.23 5.20 4.41
C ALA A 70 -30.30 5.80 3.51
N ALA A 71 -29.96 6.07 2.26
CA ALA A 71 -30.91 6.29 1.19
C ALA A 71 -31.49 4.95 0.71
N LYS A 72 -32.48 5.03 -0.18
CA LYS A 72 -32.94 3.86 -0.92
C LYS A 72 -31.89 3.52 -1.99
N ASN A 73 -31.79 2.24 -2.37
CA ASN A 73 -30.80 1.70 -3.32
C ASN A 73 -29.33 1.70 -2.83
N GLU A 74 -29.09 1.90 -1.53
CA GLU A 74 -27.76 2.03 -0.90
C GLU A 74 -27.39 0.79 -0.08
N SER A 75 -26.08 0.56 0.12
CA SER A 75 -25.57 -0.42 1.09
C SER A 75 -24.87 0.27 2.28
N GLU A 76 -25.56 0.52 3.38
CA GLU A 76 -24.96 1.22 4.54
C GLU A 76 -24.31 0.23 5.52
N PRO A 77 -23.00 0.36 5.82
CA PRO A 77 -22.32 -0.49 6.79
C PRO A 77 -22.46 0.03 8.23
N PHE A 78 -22.46 -0.86 9.21
CA PHE A 78 -22.28 -0.51 10.63
C PHE A 78 -21.53 -1.62 11.38
N GLN A 79 -20.93 -1.29 12.53
CA GLN A 79 -20.22 -2.28 13.36
C GLN A 79 -20.68 -2.30 14.81
N VAL A 80 -20.74 -3.50 15.39
CA VAL A 80 -21.03 -3.72 16.81
C VAL A 80 -19.89 -4.52 17.43
N ILE A 81 -19.33 -4.00 18.52
CA ILE A 81 -18.15 -4.54 19.16
C ILE A 81 -18.53 -5.16 20.50
N VAL A 82 -18.01 -6.36 20.77
CA VAL A 82 -18.10 -7.03 22.07
C VAL A 82 -16.71 -7.19 22.68
N LYS A 83 -16.58 -6.82 23.95
CA LYS A 83 -15.40 -7.07 24.80
C LYS A 83 -15.85 -7.89 26.02
N PRO A 84 -15.51 -9.20 26.10
CA PRO A 84 -16.02 -10.07 27.15
C PRO A 84 -15.10 -10.06 28.38
N ALA A 85 -15.68 -10.28 29.57
CA ALA A 85 -14.92 -10.46 30.80
C ALA A 85 -14.12 -11.80 30.79
N SER A 86 -14.69 -12.86 30.22
CA SER A 86 -14.10 -14.20 30.13
C SER A 86 -14.09 -14.72 28.69
N SER A 87 -13.16 -15.61 28.34
CA SER A 87 -13.17 -16.28 27.04
C SER A 87 -14.36 -17.24 26.92
N GLY A 88 -14.88 -17.42 25.71
CA GLY A 88 -16.07 -18.24 25.46
C GLY A 88 -16.48 -18.20 23.99
N SER A 89 -17.76 -18.43 23.71
CA SER A 89 -18.34 -18.25 22.37
C SER A 89 -19.73 -17.65 22.44
N VAL A 90 -20.10 -16.92 21.39
CA VAL A 90 -21.42 -16.28 21.24
C VAL A 90 -22.02 -16.63 19.88
N LYS A 91 -23.34 -16.80 19.83
CA LYS A 91 -24.08 -16.74 18.57
C LYS A 91 -24.35 -15.28 18.21
N VAL A 92 -24.26 -14.95 16.93
CA VAL A 92 -24.54 -13.61 16.39
C VAL A 92 -25.60 -13.71 15.30
N THR A 93 -26.64 -12.89 15.38
CA THR A 93 -27.66 -12.76 14.33
C THR A 93 -28.23 -11.34 14.30
N ILE A 94 -28.99 -11.03 13.25
CA ILE A 94 -29.73 -9.77 13.11
C ILE A 94 -31.13 -10.06 12.58
N GLU A 95 -32.11 -9.47 13.27
CA GLU A 95 -33.53 -9.56 12.93
C GLU A 95 -33.83 -8.94 11.55
N ASP A 96 -34.88 -9.41 10.90
CA ASP A 96 -35.31 -8.89 9.60
C ASP A 96 -35.99 -7.52 9.75
N PHE A 97 -35.48 -6.50 9.06
CA PHE A 97 -36.05 -5.16 9.00
C PHE A 97 -37.39 -5.12 8.25
N GLY A 98 -37.68 -6.11 7.43
CA GLY A 98 -38.83 -6.15 6.53
C GLY A 98 -38.60 -5.32 5.26
N SER A 99 -39.67 -5.09 4.50
CA SER A 99 -39.62 -4.24 3.29
C SER A 99 -38.55 -4.61 2.24
N GLY A 100 -38.10 -5.88 2.24
CA GLY A 100 -37.05 -6.38 1.34
C GLY A 100 -35.62 -5.98 1.71
N ILE A 101 -35.41 -5.30 2.85
CA ILE A 101 -34.09 -4.89 3.33
C ILE A 101 -33.25 -6.13 3.64
N THR A 102 -32.08 -6.26 3.01
CA THR A 102 -31.20 -7.43 3.20
C THR A 102 -29.98 -7.06 4.04
N THR A 103 -29.56 -8.01 4.89
CA THR A 103 -28.48 -7.82 5.87
C THR A 103 -27.40 -8.88 5.69
N GLU A 104 -26.19 -8.44 5.37
CA GLU A 104 -25.00 -9.30 5.37
C GLU A 104 -24.21 -9.13 6.67
N LEU A 105 -23.73 -10.24 7.24
CA LEU A 105 -22.96 -10.29 8.49
C LEU A 105 -21.54 -10.81 8.23
N TYR A 106 -20.57 -10.22 8.91
CA TYR A 106 -19.16 -10.61 8.89
C TYR A 106 -18.53 -10.53 10.30
N GLN A 107 -17.56 -11.39 10.56
CA GLN A 107 -16.58 -11.17 11.64
C GLN A 107 -15.44 -10.30 11.09
N VAL A 108 -15.09 -9.23 11.79
CA VAL A 108 -13.83 -8.52 11.52
C VAL A 108 -12.68 -9.40 12.02
N LYS A 109 -11.87 -9.88 11.09
CA LYS A 109 -10.65 -10.64 11.38
C LYS A 109 -9.46 -9.70 11.48
N TYR A 110 -8.30 -10.26 11.85
CA TYR A 110 -7.08 -9.48 12.06
C TYR A 110 -5.89 -10.07 11.30
N VAL A 111 -5.12 -9.22 10.62
CA VAL A 111 -3.83 -9.56 9.99
C VAL A 111 -2.69 -9.02 10.86
N ASN A 112 -1.64 -9.81 11.08
CA ASN A 112 -0.50 -9.34 11.87
C ASN A 112 0.50 -8.57 11.00
N ILE A 113 0.59 -7.27 11.21
CA ILE A 113 1.53 -6.36 10.54
C ILE A 113 2.85 -6.35 11.31
N THR A 114 3.91 -6.90 10.72
CA THR A 114 5.25 -6.96 11.35
C THR A 114 6.15 -5.78 10.99
N GLN A 115 5.80 -5.03 9.95
CA GLN A 115 6.45 -3.80 9.52
C GLN A 115 5.36 -2.84 9.04
N ALA A 116 5.37 -1.60 9.54
CA ALA A 116 4.48 -0.56 9.05
C ALA A 116 4.87 -0.12 7.63
N THR A 117 3.88 0.27 6.82
CA THR A 117 4.06 0.83 5.48
C THR A 117 4.85 2.14 5.55
N ASP A 118 4.45 3.05 6.44
CA ASP A 118 5.10 4.33 6.78
C ASP A 118 4.52 4.88 8.10
N SER A 119 4.72 6.18 8.37
CA SER A 119 4.30 6.93 9.57
C SER A 119 2.81 6.83 9.91
N LEU A 120 1.93 6.58 8.94
CA LEU A 120 0.49 6.42 9.23
C LEU A 120 0.13 5.02 9.73
N GLY A 121 1.06 4.07 9.60
CA GLY A 121 0.93 2.69 10.08
C GLY A 121 1.61 2.44 11.43
N LYS A 122 1.33 1.28 12.01
CA LYS A 122 2.05 0.69 13.14
C LYS A 122 2.10 -0.83 12.97
N THR A 123 2.85 -1.51 13.83
CA THR A 123 2.85 -2.98 13.86
C THR A 123 1.73 -3.53 14.75
N GLY A 124 1.43 -4.84 14.61
CA GLY A 124 0.44 -5.56 15.41
C GLY A 124 -0.76 -6.07 14.61
N TYR A 125 -1.79 -6.53 15.31
CA TYR A 125 -2.99 -7.14 14.71
C TYR A 125 -3.96 -6.08 14.17
N TYR A 126 -3.97 -5.88 12.86
CA TYR A 126 -4.83 -4.91 12.17
C TYR A 126 -6.19 -5.50 11.78
N PRO A 127 -7.31 -4.83 12.12
CA PRO A 127 -8.63 -5.19 11.60
C PRO A 127 -8.70 -4.77 10.12
N ASP A 128 -8.91 -5.73 9.22
CA ASP A 128 -9.12 -5.45 7.79
C ASP A 128 -9.96 -6.52 7.06
N PRO A 129 -9.73 -7.84 7.18
CA PRO A 129 -10.57 -8.84 6.51
C PRO A 129 -11.97 -8.93 7.13
N LEU A 130 -13.00 -8.89 6.28
CA LEU A 130 -14.38 -9.15 6.64
C LEU A 130 -14.73 -10.60 6.28
N TRP A 131 -14.73 -11.48 7.30
CA TRP A 131 -15.01 -12.89 7.11
C TRP A 131 -16.52 -13.16 7.15
N PRO A 132 -17.15 -13.67 6.07
CA PRO A 132 -18.60 -13.84 6.01
C PRO A 132 -19.08 -14.87 7.04
N LEU A 133 -20.16 -14.52 7.75
CA LEU A 133 -20.86 -15.41 8.68
C LEU A 133 -22.29 -15.67 8.22
N GLU A 134 -22.80 -16.86 8.54
CA GLU A 134 -24.23 -17.16 8.50
C GLU A 134 -24.96 -16.59 9.73
N LYS A 135 -26.25 -16.32 9.59
CA LYS A 135 -27.08 -15.86 10.71
C LYS A 135 -27.16 -16.96 11.78
N GLY A 136 -26.79 -16.63 13.02
CA GLY A 136 -26.72 -17.57 14.13
C GLY A 136 -25.39 -18.33 14.26
N ALA A 137 -24.38 -18.01 13.45
CA ALA A 137 -23.04 -18.58 13.56
C ALA A 137 -22.45 -18.38 14.97
N SER A 138 -21.74 -19.40 15.47
CA SER A 138 -21.03 -19.36 16.74
C SER A 138 -19.62 -18.84 16.54
N VAL A 139 -19.25 -17.80 17.29
CA VAL A 139 -17.95 -17.12 17.18
C VAL A 139 -17.26 -17.12 18.55
N SER A 140 -16.02 -17.60 18.58
CA SER A 140 -15.19 -17.58 19.79
C SER A 140 -14.77 -16.16 20.15
N LEU A 141 -14.85 -15.83 21.43
CA LEU A 141 -14.39 -14.57 22.00
C LEU A 141 -13.27 -14.81 23.02
N THR A 142 -12.32 -13.88 23.10
CA THR A 142 -11.19 -13.93 24.05
C THR A 142 -11.40 -12.88 25.14
N SER A 143 -11.21 -13.28 26.40
CA SER A 143 -11.26 -12.38 27.57
C SER A 143 -10.48 -11.09 27.33
N ASN A 144 -11.12 -9.96 27.62
CA ASN A 144 -10.57 -8.60 27.51
C ASN A 144 -10.11 -8.17 26.11
N GLN A 145 -10.48 -8.89 25.04
CA GLN A 145 -10.21 -8.49 23.64
C GLN A 145 -11.51 -8.11 22.90
N ASN A 146 -11.45 -7.07 22.07
CA ASN A 146 -12.54 -6.67 21.19
C ASN A 146 -12.70 -7.69 20.04
N THR A 147 -13.93 -8.17 19.85
CA THR A 147 -14.38 -8.78 18.60
C THR A 147 -15.42 -7.85 17.98
N ALA A 148 -15.15 -7.36 16.77
CA ALA A 148 -16.09 -6.53 16.02
C ALA A 148 -16.86 -7.39 15.01
N PHE A 149 -18.17 -7.15 14.94
CA PHE A 149 -19.07 -7.69 13.93
C PHE A 149 -19.47 -6.57 12.99
N TRP A 150 -19.19 -6.77 11.70
CA TRP A 150 -19.54 -5.84 10.65
C TRP A 150 -20.83 -6.30 9.98
N PHE A 151 -21.72 -5.35 9.76
CA PHE A 151 -23.01 -5.56 9.13
C PHE A 151 -23.09 -4.64 7.91
N ASN A 152 -23.59 -5.16 6.79
CA ASN A 152 -23.91 -4.35 5.61
C ASN A 152 -25.41 -4.44 5.35
N ILE A 153 -26.12 -3.30 5.38
CA ILE A 153 -27.56 -3.22 5.12
C ILE A 153 -27.78 -2.69 3.71
N TYR A 154 -28.27 -3.54 2.80
CA TYR A 154 -28.78 -3.07 1.51
C TYR A 154 -30.27 -2.70 1.63
N VAL A 155 -30.59 -1.46 1.27
CA VAL A 155 -31.95 -0.89 1.28
C VAL A 155 -32.49 -0.87 -0.15
N PRO A 156 -33.51 -1.67 -0.52
CA PRO A 156 -34.11 -1.61 -1.85
C PRO A 156 -34.65 -0.23 -2.25
N LYS A 157 -34.58 0.08 -3.55
CA LYS A 157 -35.13 1.32 -4.13
C LYS A 157 -36.63 1.56 -3.82
N THR A 158 -37.39 0.49 -3.57
CA THR A 158 -38.82 0.49 -3.26
C THR A 158 -39.16 0.58 -1.77
N THR A 159 -38.17 0.54 -0.88
CA THR A 159 -38.39 0.61 0.57
C THR A 159 -39.00 1.97 0.97
N PRO A 160 -40.08 1.99 1.76
CA PRO A 160 -40.62 3.23 2.31
C PRO A 160 -39.58 4.00 3.14
N SER A 161 -39.62 5.32 3.09
CA SER A 161 -38.77 6.16 3.96
C SER A 161 -39.30 6.18 5.40
N GLY A 162 -38.40 6.24 6.38
CA GLY A 162 -38.73 6.28 7.80
C GLY A 162 -37.77 5.49 8.68
N ASN A 163 -38.08 5.42 9.98
CA ASN A 163 -37.28 4.66 10.95
C ASN A 163 -37.74 3.19 11.02
N TYR A 164 -36.78 2.28 10.97
CA TYR A 164 -36.94 0.85 11.19
C TYR A 164 -36.02 0.42 12.34
N THR A 165 -36.59 -0.11 13.42
CA THR A 165 -35.82 -0.59 14.59
C THR A 165 -35.87 -2.11 14.69
N LYS A 166 -34.70 -2.73 14.82
CA LYS A 166 -34.50 -4.18 14.93
C LYS A 166 -33.32 -4.50 15.85
N ASN A 167 -33.24 -5.72 16.34
CA ASN A 167 -32.13 -6.13 17.21
C ASN A 167 -31.04 -6.89 16.44
N VAL A 168 -29.79 -6.49 16.67
CA VAL A 168 -28.65 -7.40 16.60
C VAL A 168 -28.65 -8.20 17.90
N GLN A 169 -28.56 -9.52 17.81
CA GLN A 169 -28.54 -10.42 18.96
C GLN A 169 -27.14 -11.04 19.08
N ILE A 170 -26.42 -10.75 20.17
CA ILE A 170 -25.09 -11.29 20.45
C ILE A 170 -25.09 -11.94 21.83
N GLY A 171 -24.81 -13.25 21.89
CA GLY A 171 -24.68 -13.97 23.17
C GLY A 171 -25.96 -13.97 24.03
N GLY A 172 -27.13 -13.81 23.41
CA GLY A 172 -28.43 -13.69 24.10
C GLY A 172 -28.81 -12.25 24.49
N VAL A 173 -27.99 -11.25 24.17
CA VAL A 173 -28.30 -9.83 24.43
C VAL A 173 -28.82 -9.17 23.14
N ASN A 174 -29.97 -8.51 23.25
CA ASN A 174 -30.59 -7.75 22.16
C ASN A 174 -30.07 -6.31 22.16
N ILE A 175 -29.40 -5.92 21.08
CA ILE A 175 -28.83 -4.60 20.84
C ILE A 175 -29.70 -3.90 19.78
N PRO A 176 -30.45 -2.85 20.12
CA PRO A 176 -31.26 -2.10 19.17
C PRO A 176 -30.41 -1.43 18.11
N VAL A 177 -30.80 -1.59 16.85
CA VAL A 177 -30.29 -0.89 15.68
C VAL A 177 -31.46 -0.15 15.06
N ARG A 178 -31.36 1.18 14.98
CA ARG A 178 -32.32 2.04 14.27
C ARG A 178 -31.72 2.43 12.93
N LEU A 179 -32.26 1.85 11.87
CA LEU A 179 -32.05 2.27 10.49
C LEU A 179 -33.04 3.39 10.17
N HIS A 180 -32.54 4.52 9.70
CA HIS A 180 -33.35 5.56 9.09
C HIS A 180 -33.18 5.51 7.56
N VAL A 181 -34.28 5.31 6.84
CA VAL A 181 -34.32 5.33 5.37
C VAL A 181 -34.78 6.70 4.89
N PHE A 182 -33.89 7.47 4.27
CA PHE A 182 -34.20 8.80 3.71
C PHE A 182 -35.19 8.73 2.54
N ASN A 183 -35.92 9.81 2.28
CA ASN A 183 -36.86 9.88 1.15
C ASN A 183 -36.23 10.24 -0.21
N PHE A 184 -35.04 9.70 -0.52
CA PHE A 184 -34.46 9.71 -1.86
C PHE A 184 -33.77 8.37 -2.14
N ALA A 185 -33.26 8.18 -3.36
CA ALA A 185 -32.50 7.00 -3.73
C ALA A 185 -31.14 7.41 -4.33
N VAL A 186 -30.07 6.65 -4.05
CA VAL A 186 -28.83 6.76 -4.83
C VAL A 186 -29.08 6.25 -6.27
N PRO A 187 -28.51 6.88 -7.31
CA PRO A 187 -28.75 6.49 -8.69
C PRO A 187 -28.27 5.08 -9.02
N ASP A 188 -29.01 4.39 -9.89
CA ASP A 188 -28.62 3.09 -10.44
C ASP A 188 -27.40 3.19 -11.38
N GLU A 189 -27.19 4.35 -11.99
CA GLU A 189 -26.05 4.65 -12.86
C GLU A 189 -24.75 4.83 -12.08
N LEU A 190 -23.66 4.25 -12.58
CA LEU A 190 -22.32 4.44 -12.04
C LEU A 190 -21.70 5.73 -12.60
N HIS A 191 -21.87 6.84 -11.86
CA HIS A 191 -21.39 8.15 -12.31
C HIS A 191 -19.86 8.29 -12.27
N VAL A 192 -19.20 7.57 -11.37
CA VAL A 192 -17.75 7.36 -11.35
C VAL A 192 -17.43 6.11 -12.18
N LYS A 193 -16.55 6.23 -13.17
CA LYS A 193 -16.05 5.11 -13.99
C LYS A 193 -14.93 4.37 -13.27
N SER A 194 -14.59 3.16 -13.71
CA SER A 194 -13.44 2.47 -13.13
C SER A 194 -12.81 1.39 -14.00
N GLN A 195 -11.55 1.08 -13.69
CA GLN A 195 -10.82 -0.09 -14.17
C GLN A 195 -10.15 -0.80 -12.98
N MET A 196 -10.84 -1.77 -12.41
CA MET A 196 -10.32 -2.56 -11.30
C MET A 196 -9.71 -3.88 -11.83
N ASN A 197 -8.39 -3.99 -11.86
CA ASN A 197 -7.71 -5.20 -12.31
C ASN A 197 -7.99 -6.36 -11.35
N PHE A 198 -8.51 -7.46 -11.91
CA PHE A 198 -9.06 -8.56 -11.13
C PHE A 198 -8.83 -9.92 -11.81
N GLY A 199 -8.21 -10.84 -11.08
CA GLY A 199 -7.98 -12.21 -11.50
C GLY A 199 -9.23 -13.07 -11.34
N TYR A 200 -10.05 -13.16 -12.39
CA TYR A 200 -11.23 -14.04 -12.41
C TYR A 200 -10.87 -15.50 -12.12
N GLN A 201 -9.87 -16.04 -12.83
CA GLN A 201 -9.43 -17.42 -12.63
C GLN A 201 -8.88 -17.66 -11.22
N THR A 202 -8.24 -16.66 -10.61
CA THR A 202 -7.77 -16.72 -9.21
C THR A 202 -8.92 -16.97 -8.25
N VAL A 203 -10.05 -16.27 -8.41
CA VAL A 203 -11.25 -16.52 -7.60
C VAL A 203 -11.85 -17.88 -7.91
N LEU A 204 -12.08 -18.22 -9.19
CA LEU A 204 -12.66 -19.51 -9.56
C LEU A 204 -11.87 -20.69 -8.96
N ASN A 205 -10.54 -20.66 -9.06
CA ASN A 205 -9.64 -21.67 -8.48
C ASN A 205 -9.77 -21.76 -6.96
N LYS A 206 -9.67 -20.62 -6.23
CA LYS A 206 -9.74 -20.66 -4.75
C LYS A 206 -11.10 -21.09 -4.22
N TYR A 207 -12.18 -20.84 -4.97
CA TYR A 207 -13.54 -21.21 -4.58
C TYR A 207 -13.98 -22.60 -5.08
N GLY A 208 -13.05 -23.40 -5.63
CA GLY A 208 -13.32 -24.78 -6.05
C GLY A 208 -14.19 -24.89 -7.30
N VAL A 209 -14.21 -23.84 -8.15
CA VAL A 209 -14.99 -23.78 -9.38
C VAL A 209 -14.17 -24.30 -10.56
N SER A 210 -14.70 -25.26 -11.31
CA SER A 210 -14.03 -25.89 -12.44
C SER A 210 -14.98 -26.01 -13.65
N GLY A 211 -14.39 -26.18 -14.84
CA GLY A 211 -15.13 -26.26 -16.10
C GLY A 211 -15.84 -24.96 -16.46
N THR A 212 -16.88 -25.06 -17.29
CA THR A 212 -17.57 -23.92 -17.93
C THR A 212 -19.11 -24.02 -17.89
N GLY A 213 -19.66 -24.93 -17.06
CA GLY A 213 -21.11 -25.13 -16.88
C GLY A 213 -21.76 -24.13 -15.91
N ASP A 214 -22.97 -24.43 -15.44
CA ASP A 214 -23.80 -23.52 -14.65
C ASP A 214 -23.10 -22.97 -13.39
N ASN A 215 -22.34 -23.80 -12.69
CA ASN A 215 -21.56 -23.39 -11.51
C ASN A 215 -20.48 -22.33 -11.83
N TYR A 216 -19.87 -22.42 -13.02
CA TYR A 216 -18.92 -21.42 -13.51
C TYR A 216 -19.64 -20.09 -13.79
N TRP A 217 -20.73 -20.13 -14.54
CA TRP A 217 -21.50 -18.93 -14.89
C TRP A 217 -22.18 -18.28 -13.69
N LEU A 218 -22.59 -19.07 -12.68
CA LEU A 218 -23.06 -18.56 -11.39
C LEU A 218 -21.98 -17.69 -10.72
N TYR A 219 -20.72 -18.16 -10.69
CA TYR A 219 -19.61 -17.38 -10.12
C TYR A 219 -19.23 -16.18 -10.97
N VAL A 220 -19.20 -16.29 -12.31
CA VAL A 220 -18.97 -15.14 -13.18
C VAL A 220 -20.03 -14.07 -12.90
N ASN A 221 -21.32 -14.41 -12.95
CA ASN A 221 -22.40 -13.48 -12.65
C ASN A 221 -22.33 -12.89 -11.23
N LYS A 222 -22.01 -13.70 -10.21
CA LYS A 222 -21.82 -13.21 -8.83
C LYS A 222 -20.65 -12.23 -8.71
N ILE A 223 -19.53 -12.49 -9.39
CA ILE A 223 -18.41 -11.54 -9.43
C ILE A 223 -18.86 -10.23 -10.10
N LYS A 224 -19.56 -10.29 -11.25
CA LYS A 224 -20.03 -9.06 -11.90
C LYS A 224 -21.00 -8.27 -11.01
N GLN A 225 -21.98 -8.95 -10.39
CA GLN A 225 -22.94 -8.31 -9.49
C GLN A 225 -22.23 -7.73 -8.26
N PHE A 226 -21.23 -8.41 -7.69
CA PHE A 226 -20.42 -7.90 -6.59
C PHE A 226 -19.71 -6.59 -6.94
N PHE A 227 -19.11 -6.49 -8.13
CA PHE A 227 -18.54 -5.23 -8.63
C PHE A 227 -19.60 -4.13 -8.81
N MET A 228 -20.77 -4.45 -9.37
CA MET A 228 -21.88 -3.51 -9.53
C MET A 228 -22.41 -3.00 -8.18
N ASP A 229 -22.58 -3.90 -7.21
CA ASP A 229 -22.97 -3.58 -5.82
C ASP A 229 -21.89 -2.72 -5.12
N HIS A 230 -20.63 -2.80 -5.57
CA HIS A 230 -19.54 -1.95 -5.09
C HIS A 230 -19.39 -0.62 -5.85
N ARG A 231 -20.29 -0.32 -6.80
CA ARG A 231 -20.22 0.84 -7.71
C ARG A 231 -18.93 0.90 -8.54
N LEU A 232 -18.34 -0.27 -8.81
CA LEU A 232 -17.06 -0.44 -9.51
C LEU A 232 -17.20 -1.26 -10.79
N THR A 233 -16.26 -1.04 -11.72
CA THR A 233 -16.13 -1.78 -12.98
C THR A 233 -14.79 -2.54 -13.00
N PRO A 234 -14.81 -3.87 -13.19
CA PRO A 234 -13.59 -4.66 -13.33
C PRO A 234 -12.91 -4.42 -14.69
N SER A 235 -11.61 -4.66 -14.80
CA SER A 235 -10.86 -4.40 -16.05
C SER A 235 -11.29 -5.27 -17.24
N ALA A 236 -11.84 -6.47 -16.98
CA ALA A 236 -12.43 -7.35 -17.99
C ALA A 236 -13.92 -7.60 -17.71
N PRO A 237 -14.81 -6.60 -17.90
CA PRO A 237 -16.22 -6.72 -17.56
C PRO A 237 -16.96 -7.74 -18.46
N LEU A 238 -16.39 -8.09 -19.61
CA LEU A 238 -16.89 -9.12 -20.52
C LEU A 238 -16.34 -10.53 -20.28
N TRP A 239 -15.37 -10.71 -19.37
CA TRP A 239 -14.75 -12.02 -19.08
C TRP A 239 -15.82 -13.12 -18.87
N SER A 240 -15.66 -14.31 -19.46
CA SER A 240 -14.46 -14.79 -20.19
C SER A 240 -14.46 -14.54 -21.70
N GLY A 241 -15.41 -13.75 -22.19
CA GLY A 241 -15.52 -13.37 -23.60
C GLY A 241 -15.11 -11.93 -23.87
N GLY A 242 -15.55 -11.45 -25.04
CA GLY A 242 -15.47 -10.05 -25.46
C GLY A 242 -14.37 -9.75 -26.49
N LEU A 243 -14.19 -8.45 -26.74
CA LEU A 243 -13.23 -7.92 -27.72
C LEU A 243 -11.77 -7.99 -27.24
N THR A 244 -11.56 -8.21 -25.95
CA THR A 244 -10.26 -8.26 -25.29
C THR A 244 -10.15 -9.49 -24.40
N SER A 245 -9.07 -10.26 -24.53
CA SER A 245 -8.68 -11.22 -23.50
C SER A 245 -7.17 -11.15 -23.26
N ASN A 246 -6.77 -10.91 -22.01
CA ASN A 246 -5.36 -11.01 -21.61
C ASN A 246 -4.97 -12.49 -21.58
N GLY A 247 -4.36 -12.98 -22.67
CA GLY A 247 -3.85 -14.36 -22.77
C GLY A 247 -4.78 -15.35 -23.50
N GLY A 248 -5.85 -14.89 -24.14
CA GLY A 248 -6.63 -15.67 -25.09
C GLY A 248 -6.60 -15.04 -26.49
N GLY A 249 -7.20 -15.71 -27.47
CA GLY A 249 -7.65 -15.02 -28.69
C GLY A 249 -8.87 -14.13 -28.37
N PRO A 250 -9.14 -13.09 -29.17
CA PRO A 250 -10.44 -12.44 -29.15
C PRO A 250 -11.49 -13.43 -29.67
N TYR A 251 -12.64 -13.52 -29.00
CA TYR A 251 -13.79 -14.32 -29.42
C TYR A 251 -14.68 -13.51 -30.39
N ILE A 252 -14.04 -12.91 -31.39
CA ILE A 252 -14.70 -12.18 -32.46
C ILE A 252 -13.84 -12.29 -33.71
N ASP A 253 -14.45 -12.70 -34.81
CA ASP A 253 -13.73 -12.84 -36.08
C ASP A 253 -13.57 -11.48 -36.75
N TYR A 254 -12.37 -11.20 -37.25
CA TYR A 254 -12.09 -10.03 -38.09
C TYR A 254 -11.69 -10.46 -39.51
N ASP A 255 -12.54 -10.17 -40.48
CA ASP A 255 -12.26 -10.43 -41.89
C ASP A 255 -11.32 -9.35 -42.45
N CYS A 256 -10.04 -9.71 -42.58
CA CYS A 256 -9.00 -8.86 -43.15
C CYS A 256 -9.23 -8.42 -44.61
N SER A 257 -10.14 -9.04 -45.37
CA SER A 257 -10.44 -8.66 -46.75
C SER A 257 -11.33 -7.42 -46.84
N ASN A 258 -12.45 -7.41 -46.10
CA ASN A 258 -13.49 -6.39 -46.15
C ASN A 258 -13.58 -5.54 -44.87
N GLY A 259 -12.93 -5.95 -43.78
CA GLY A 259 -12.92 -5.26 -42.49
C GLY A 259 -14.16 -5.52 -41.63
N THR A 260 -14.85 -6.65 -41.80
CA THR A 260 -16.04 -6.98 -40.99
C THR A 260 -15.64 -7.62 -39.66
N LEU A 261 -16.33 -7.25 -38.58
CA LEU A 261 -16.29 -7.95 -37.30
C LEU A 261 -17.56 -8.78 -37.14
N THR A 262 -17.40 -10.07 -36.80
CA THR A 262 -18.50 -11.02 -36.65
C THR A 262 -18.37 -11.79 -35.34
N ASP A 263 -19.42 -11.79 -34.53
CA ASP A 263 -19.53 -12.64 -33.35
C ASP A 263 -20.12 -14.00 -33.75
N ASN A 264 -19.30 -15.05 -33.63
CA ASN A 264 -19.70 -16.44 -33.88
C ASN A 264 -19.69 -17.30 -32.59
N ASP A 265 -19.36 -16.69 -31.44
CA ASP A 265 -19.01 -17.35 -30.18
C ASP A 265 -20.10 -17.19 -29.09
N GLY A 266 -21.08 -16.30 -29.32
CA GLY A 266 -22.26 -16.16 -28.48
C GLY A 266 -21.90 -15.79 -27.04
N VAL A 267 -22.16 -16.68 -26.07
CA VAL A 267 -21.82 -16.43 -24.65
C VAL A 267 -20.32 -16.25 -24.39
N TRP A 268 -19.46 -16.68 -25.31
CA TRP A 268 -18.01 -16.41 -25.28
C TRP A 268 -17.62 -15.21 -26.15
N GLY A 269 -18.51 -14.76 -27.04
CA GLY A 269 -18.28 -13.64 -27.95
C GLY A 269 -18.37 -12.27 -27.28
N PHE A 270 -18.79 -11.26 -28.04
CA PHE A 270 -19.02 -9.90 -27.55
C PHE A 270 -20.49 -9.63 -27.22
N GLU A 271 -21.41 -9.99 -28.10
CA GLU A 271 -22.78 -9.45 -28.11
C GLU A 271 -23.59 -9.88 -26.87
N ASP A 272 -23.53 -11.16 -26.53
CA ASP A 272 -24.19 -11.74 -25.35
C ASP A 272 -23.58 -11.20 -24.03
N PRO A 273 -22.25 -11.24 -23.81
CA PRO A 273 -21.64 -10.62 -22.64
C PRO A 273 -21.89 -9.10 -22.56
N ALA A 274 -21.91 -8.39 -23.68
CA ALA A 274 -22.20 -6.96 -23.71
C ALA A 274 -23.66 -6.70 -23.32
N ALA A 275 -24.64 -7.41 -23.87
CA ALA A 275 -26.05 -7.31 -23.47
C ALA A 275 -26.25 -7.63 -21.98
N LYS A 276 -25.52 -8.60 -21.44
CA LYS A 276 -25.55 -8.99 -20.02
C LYS A 276 -24.96 -7.92 -19.10
N TYR A 277 -23.74 -7.43 -19.39
CA TYR A 277 -22.94 -6.66 -18.43
C TYR A 277 -22.74 -5.17 -18.80
N LEU A 278 -22.86 -4.79 -20.07
CA LEU A 278 -22.82 -3.38 -20.52
C LEU A 278 -24.23 -2.82 -20.75
N GLY A 279 -25.13 -3.63 -21.30
CA GLY A 279 -26.57 -3.38 -21.35
C GLY A 279 -27.29 -3.69 -20.03
N GLY A 280 -26.63 -4.44 -19.13
CA GLY A 280 -27.10 -4.64 -17.76
C GLY A 280 -28.23 -5.65 -17.58
N THR A 281 -28.61 -6.42 -18.61
CA THR A 281 -29.73 -7.38 -18.52
C THR A 281 -29.51 -8.45 -17.43
N ALA A 282 -28.24 -8.74 -17.07
CA ALA A 282 -27.89 -9.67 -16.00
C ALA A 282 -27.99 -9.07 -14.58
N PHE A 283 -28.04 -7.74 -14.44
CA PHE A 283 -28.09 -7.06 -13.13
C PHE A 283 -29.51 -6.84 -12.62
N ARG A 284 -29.63 -6.61 -11.30
CA ARG A 284 -30.90 -6.35 -10.60
C ARG A 284 -31.59 -5.06 -11.05
N ASN A 285 -30.81 -3.98 -11.19
CA ASN A 285 -31.27 -2.64 -11.57
C ASN A 285 -31.43 -2.42 -13.08
N LYS A 286 -31.01 -3.40 -13.91
CA LYS A 286 -30.95 -3.29 -15.39
C LYS A 286 -30.03 -2.18 -15.92
N VAL A 287 -29.07 -1.74 -15.11
CA VAL A 287 -28.01 -0.82 -15.52
C VAL A 287 -26.70 -1.59 -15.62
N GLY A 288 -26.08 -1.58 -16.80
CA GLY A 288 -24.76 -2.18 -17.02
C GLY A 288 -23.61 -1.23 -16.69
N TYR A 289 -22.37 -1.74 -16.65
CA TYR A 289 -21.18 -0.93 -16.36
C TYR A 289 -21.08 0.31 -17.24
N SER A 290 -20.53 1.40 -16.70
CA SER A 290 -20.43 2.70 -17.36
C SER A 290 -19.20 2.85 -18.28
N SER A 291 -18.28 1.88 -18.25
CA SER A 291 -17.08 1.85 -19.10
C SER A 291 -16.60 0.42 -19.36
N PHE A 292 -15.81 0.21 -20.41
CA PHE A 292 -14.98 -1.00 -20.58
C PHE A 292 -13.80 -0.78 -21.52
N MET A 293 -12.72 -1.53 -21.27
CA MET A 293 -11.56 -1.59 -22.17
C MET A 293 -11.91 -2.45 -23.38
N ALA A 294 -11.98 -1.83 -24.57
CA ALA A 294 -12.31 -2.50 -25.83
C ALA A 294 -11.06 -2.92 -26.63
N ALA A 295 -9.88 -2.38 -26.28
CA ALA A 295 -8.57 -2.79 -26.76
C ALA A 295 -7.51 -2.42 -25.71
N THR A 296 -6.39 -3.14 -25.70
CA THR A 296 -5.21 -2.86 -24.85
C THR A 296 -3.92 -2.87 -25.68
N TYR A 297 -2.88 -2.22 -25.19
CA TYR A 297 -1.54 -2.23 -25.77
C TYR A 297 -0.84 -3.60 -25.67
N GLN A 298 0.13 -3.88 -26.56
CA GLN A 298 0.92 -5.12 -26.49
C GLN A 298 2.20 -5.00 -25.65
N ASN A 299 2.81 -3.81 -25.53
CA ASN A 299 4.10 -3.63 -24.87
C ASN A 299 3.99 -2.64 -23.70
N ASN A 300 4.63 -2.95 -22.57
CA ASN A 300 4.59 -2.07 -21.40
C ASN A 300 5.59 -0.90 -21.47
N ASP A 301 6.49 -0.92 -22.46
CA ASP A 301 7.36 0.18 -22.89
C ASP A 301 6.59 0.97 -23.95
N ALA A 302 6.39 2.28 -23.75
CA ALA A 302 5.55 3.12 -24.62
C ALA A 302 6.19 3.42 -25.98
N SER A 303 7.52 3.50 -26.07
CA SER A 303 8.31 3.70 -27.30
C SER A 303 8.30 2.46 -28.20
N ALA A 304 8.02 1.28 -27.64
CA ALA A 304 7.83 0.05 -28.41
C ALA A 304 6.51 0.08 -29.20
N ASP A 305 6.47 -0.57 -30.37
CA ASP A 305 5.29 -0.56 -31.22
C ASP A 305 4.14 -1.38 -30.59
N GLN A 306 3.10 -0.67 -30.14
CA GLN A 306 2.00 -1.18 -29.30
C GLN A 306 1.04 -2.16 -29.97
N ARG A 307 1.28 -2.47 -31.24
CA ARG A 307 0.44 -3.30 -32.09
C ARG A 307 1.04 -4.72 -32.20
N PRO A 308 0.34 -5.69 -32.79
CA PRO A 308 0.90 -7.01 -33.11
C PRO A 308 2.08 -6.96 -34.09
N SER A 309 3.10 -7.79 -33.90
CA SER A 309 4.22 -7.92 -34.87
C SER A 309 3.77 -8.39 -36.26
N THR A 310 2.69 -9.16 -36.34
CA THR A 310 2.02 -9.57 -37.58
C THR A 310 0.52 -9.29 -37.49
N PHE A 311 -0.07 -8.80 -38.59
CA PHE A 311 -1.52 -8.56 -38.68
C PHE A 311 -2.00 -8.73 -40.13
N CYS A 312 -3.13 -9.42 -40.33
CA CYS A 312 -3.67 -9.72 -41.67
C CYS A 312 -2.64 -10.32 -42.66
N GLY A 313 -1.75 -11.20 -42.18
CA GLY A 313 -0.69 -11.81 -42.98
C GLY A 313 0.48 -10.88 -43.33
N LEU A 314 0.48 -9.64 -42.83
CA LEU A 314 1.54 -8.66 -43.01
C LEU A 314 2.40 -8.57 -41.75
N THR A 315 3.72 -8.65 -41.90
CA THR A 315 4.68 -8.35 -40.83
C THR A 315 5.00 -6.86 -40.84
N ARG A 316 4.99 -6.21 -39.67
CA ARG A 316 5.37 -4.80 -39.56
C ARG A 316 6.88 -4.60 -39.76
N GLY A 317 7.25 -3.53 -40.45
CA GLY A 317 8.63 -3.04 -40.54
C GLY A 317 8.90 -1.87 -39.60
N THR A 318 10.18 -1.51 -39.41
CA THR A 318 10.58 -0.34 -38.61
C THR A 318 9.98 0.97 -39.14
N GLY A 319 9.77 1.06 -40.47
CA GLY A 319 9.12 2.20 -41.11
C GLY A 319 7.62 2.37 -40.80
N ASP A 320 6.98 1.36 -40.19
CA ASP A 320 5.56 1.42 -39.84
C ASP A 320 5.29 2.15 -38.52
N TRP A 321 6.33 2.45 -37.75
CA TRP A 321 6.26 3.08 -36.43
C TRP A 321 6.49 4.60 -36.47
N TYR A 322 6.41 5.28 -35.33
CA TYR A 322 6.43 6.76 -35.27
C TYR A 322 7.70 7.39 -35.85
N THR A 323 8.82 6.67 -35.82
CA THR A 323 10.11 7.08 -36.40
C THR A 323 10.07 7.08 -37.94
N GLY A 324 9.38 6.12 -38.55
CA GLY A 324 9.21 6.02 -40.01
C GLY A 324 8.11 6.92 -40.59
N LYS A 325 7.19 7.40 -39.75
CA LYS A 325 6.10 8.36 -40.09
C LYS A 325 5.26 7.96 -41.32
N ASN A 326 5.11 6.66 -41.61
CA ASN A 326 4.39 6.17 -42.78
C ASN A 326 3.05 5.49 -42.42
N PRO A 327 1.97 6.22 -42.08
CA PRO A 327 0.66 5.63 -41.81
C PRO A 327 0.00 4.99 -43.04
N SER A 328 0.60 5.13 -44.23
CA SER A 328 0.09 4.62 -45.52
C SER A 328 0.73 3.31 -45.97
N SER A 329 1.58 2.68 -45.15
CA SER A 329 2.12 1.35 -45.43
C SER A 329 1.02 0.28 -45.48
N ALA A 330 1.32 -0.89 -46.05
CA ALA A 330 0.35 -1.98 -46.17
C ALA A 330 -0.13 -2.46 -44.78
N TYR A 331 0.79 -2.63 -43.83
CA TYR A 331 0.48 -3.00 -42.45
C TYR A 331 -0.36 -1.92 -41.76
N ASN A 332 0.05 -0.65 -41.84
CA ASN A 332 -0.65 0.46 -41.18
C ASN A 332 -2.07 0.64 -41.72
N LYS A 333 -2.27 0.54 -43.04
CA LYS A 333 -3.61 0.55 -43.65
C LYS A 333 -4.51 -0.55 -43.09
N LYS A 334 -4.00 -1.78 -42.91
CA LYS A 334 -4.80 -2.88 -42.34
C LYS A 334 -5.07 -2.72 -40.85
N TRP A 335 -4.10 -2.25 -40.07
CA TRP A 335 -4.30 -1.98 -38.65
C TRP A 335 -5.31 -0.85 -38.41
N PHE A 336 -5.19 0.27 -39.14
CA PHE A 336 -6.13 1.38 -39.00
C PHE A 336 -7.52 1.06 -39.58
N GLN A 337 -7.62 0.18 -40.60
CA GLN A 337 -8.90 -0.40 -41.01
C GLN A 337 -9.56 -1.18 -39.87
N TYR A 338 -8.81 -2.02 -39.13
CA TYR A 338 -9.33 -2.77 -37.98
C TYR A 338 -9.86 -1.84 -36.88
N ILE A 339 -9.10 -0.81 -36.50
CA ILE A 339 -9.53 0.16 -35.48
C ILE A 339 -10.79 0.94 -35.91
N ALA A 340 -10.89 1.33 -37.19
CA ALA A 340 -12.10 1.95 -37.73
C ALA A 340 -13.31 0.98 -37.70
N SER A 341 -13.10 -0.29 -38.04
CA SER A 341 -14.12 -1.34 -37.97
C SER A 341 -14.56 -1.64 -36.54
N LEU A 342 -13.64 -1.65 -35.56
CA LEU A 342 -13.93 -1.79 -34.14
C LEU A 342 -14.87 -0.67 -33.66
N GLN A 343 -14.55 0.58 -33.98
CA GLN A 343 -15.43 1.72 -33.67
C GLN A 343 -16.80 1.57 -34.33
N LYS A 344 -16.85 1.20 -35.62
CA LYS A 344 -18.12 1.02 -36.35
C LYS A 344 -18.97 -0.07 -35.72
N TYR A 345 -18.39 -1.22 -35.39
CA TYR A 345 -19.06 -2.35 -34.76
C TYR A 345 -19.61 -1.95 -33.38
N LEU A 346 -18.79 -1.32 -32.54
CA LEU A 346 -19.21 -0.79 -31.23
C LEU A 346 -20.35 0.23 -31.34
N SER A 347 -20.32 1.08 -32.37
CA SER A 347 -21.40 2.04 -32.64
C SER A 347 -22.68 1.35 -33.09
N GLN A 348 -22.59 0.29 -33.90
CA GLN A 348 -23.74 -0.49 -34.37
C GLN A 348 -24.39 -1.30 -33.25
N LYS A 349 -23.60 -1.76 -32.26
CA LYS A 349 -24.09 -2.47 -31.07
C LYS A 349 -24.49 -1.55 -29.91
N GLY A 350 -24.27 -0.24 -30.01
CA GLY A 350 -24.69 0.75 -29.02
C GLY A 350 -23.81 0.81 -27.76
N TYR A 351 -22.52 0.45 -27.84
CA TYR A 351 -21.58 0.43 -26.70
C TYR A 351 -20.33 1.31 -26.88
N LEU A 352 -20.25 2.10 -27.96
CA LEU A 352 -19.08 2.96 -28.25
C LEU A 352 -18.84 4.06 -27.20
N ASP A 353 -19.90 4.58 -26.60
CA ASP A 353 -19.85 5.58 -25.53
C ASP A 353 -19.14 5.07 -24.26
N LYS A 354 -19.25 3.78 -23.98
CA LYS A 354 -18.63 3.06 -22.86
C LYS A 354 -17.21 2.57 -23.17
N ALA A 355 -16.88 2.40 -24.44
CA ALA A 355 -15.61 1.82 -24.87
C ALA A 355 -14.42 2.80 -24.77
N TYR A 356 -13.26 2.28 -24.36
CA TYR A 356 -11.96 2.94 -24.53
C TYR A 356 -10.88 1.96 -24.99
N TYR A 357 -9.86 2.47 -25.69
CA TYR A 357 -8.60 1.78 -25.96
C TYR A 357 -7.55 2.32 -24.98
N TYR A 358 -7.12 1.49 -24.04
CA TYR A 358 -5.95 1.76 -23.21
C TYR A 358 -4.71 1.44 -24.04
N PHE A 359 -4.08 2.45 -24.64
CA PHE A 359 -3.18 2.26 -25.79
C PHE A 359 -1.70 2.49 -25.49
N ALA A 360 -1.36 3.01 -24.31
CA ALA A 360 -0.01 3.16 -23.78
C ALA A 360 -0.04 3.25 -22.24
N ASN A 361 1.00 2.74 -21.58
CA ASN A 361 1.17 2.74 -20.13
C ASN A 361 2.43 3.52 -19.76
N GLU A 362 2.31 4.54 -18.90
CA GLU A 362 3.41 5.23 -18.20
C GLU A 362 4.61 5.59 -19.11
N PRO A 363 4.42 6.43 -20.15
CA PRO A 363 5.52 6.95 -20.95
C PRO A 363 6.55 7.71 -20.10
N GLN A 364 7.81 7.30 -20.16
CA GLN A 364 8.90 7.73 -19.26
C GLN A 364 9.77 8.86 -19.85
N ASP A 365 9.84 9.00 -21.17
CA ASP A 365 10.73 9.96 -21.83
C ASP A 365 10.17 10.57 -23.14
N GLN A 366 10.95 11.42 -23.80
CA GLN A 366 10.53 12.09 -25.04
C GLN A 366 10.27 11.14 -26.21
N ALA A 367 10.95 9.98 -26.28
CA ALA A 367 10.71 8.99 -27.33
C ALA A 367 9.37 8.27 -27.10
N ASP A 368 9.03 8.00 -25.85
CA ASP A 368 7.70 7.54 -25.44
C ASP A 368 6.63 8.58 -25.76
N TYR A 369 6.84 9.85 -25.40
CA TYR A 369 5.90 10.95 -25.67
C TYR A 369 5.66 11.17 -27.16
N ASP A 370 6.71 11.13 -27.99
CA ASP A 370 6.62 11.21 -29.45
C ASP A 370 5.83 10.03 -30.04
N ALA A 371 6.05 8.81 -29.52
CA ALA A 371 5.32 7.61 -29.93
C ALA A 371 3.82 7.70 -29.61
N VAL A 372 3.49 8.08 -28.37
CA VAL A 372 2.12 8.25 -27.88
C VAL A 372 1.40 9.37 -28.65
N ALA A 373 2.07 10.51 -28.87
CA ALA A 373 1.52 11.63 -29.64
C ALA A 373 1.25 11.26 -31.11
N TRP A 374 2.20 10.56 -31.77
CA TRP A 374 2.03 10.12 -33.14
C TRP A 374 0.92 9.08 -33.28
N TYR A 375 0.93 8.04 -32.44
CA TYR A 375 0.00 6.91 -32.55
C TYR A 375 -1.43 7.32 -32.22
N SER A 376 -1.64 8.12 -31.16
CA SER A 376 -2.95 8.67 -30.83
C SER A 376 -3.56 9.49 -31.97
N LYS A 377 -2.75 10.30 -32.66
CA LYS A 377 -3.18 11.04 -33.85
C LYS A 377 -3.60 10.13 -35.02
N GLN A 378 -2.89 9.01 -35.25
CA GLN A 378 -3.29 8.05 -36.29
C GLN A 378 -4.57 7.31 -35.90
N LEU A 379 -4.68 6.88 -34.63
CA LEU A 379 -5.88 6.25 -34.08
C LEU A 379 -7.10 7.16 -34.22
N LYS A 380 -7.00 8.44 -33.86
CA LYS A 380 -8.09 9.41 -34.05
C LYS A 380 -8.40 9.75 -35.51
N THR A 381 -7.45 9.57 -36.43
CA THR A 381 -7.72 9.70 -37.87
C THR A 381 -8.55 8.52 -38.39
N ALA A 382 -8.33 7.31 -37.85
CA ALA A 382 -9.06 6.10 -38.22
C ALA A 382 -10.41 5.94 -37.49
N ALA A 383 -10.43 6.26 -36.20
CA ALA A 383 -11.56 6.12 -35.29
C ALA A 383 -11.66 7.36 -34.37
N PRO A 384 -12.24 8.48 -34.86
CA PRO A 384 -12.29 9.74 -34.11
C PRO A 384 -13.09 9.67 -32.79
N ASN A 385 -14.08 8.79 -32.72
CA ASN A 385 -15.04 8.67 -31.60
C ASN A 385 -14.69 7.55 -30.61
N LEU A 386 -13.73 6.67 -30.93
CA LEU A 386 -13.19 5.72 -29.95
C LEU A 386 -12.30 6.48 -28.95
N LYS A 387 -12.57 6.33 -27.66
CA LYS A 387 -11.82 7.01 -26.61
C LYS A 387 -10.45 6.37 -26.42
N LEU A 388 -9.42 7.19 -26.28
CA LEU A 388 -8.04 6.78 -26.04
C LEU A 388 -7.65 7.12 -24.60
N MET A 389 -7.15 6.11 -23.88
CA MET A 389 -6.64 6.23 -22.52
C MET A 389 -5.13 6.01 -22.48
N VAL A 390 -4.42 6.83 -21.69
CA VAL A 390 -3.00 6.68 -21.34
C VAL A 390 -2.83 6.86 -19.83
N SER A 391 -1.99 6.04 -19.21
CA SER A 391 -1.60 6.21 -17.80
C SER A 391 -0.45 7.20 -17.70
N GLU A 392 -0.80 8.47 -17.59
CA GLU A 392 0.07 9.66 -17.58
C GLU A 392 -0.81 10.86 -17.16
N GLU A 393 -0.26 11.87 -16.49
CA GLU A 393 -0.93 13.17 -16.37
C GLU A 393 -1.00 13.89 -17.72
N PRO A 394 -1.81 14.95 -17.88
CA PRO A 394 -1.75 15.72 -19.12
C PRO A 394 -0.38 16.41 -19.29
N LYS A 395 0.48 15.81 -20.12
CA LYS A 395 1.82 16.31 -20.50
C LYS A 395 1.77 17.18 -21.78
N PRO A 396 2.33 18.41 -21.78
CA PRO A 396 2.48 19.24 -22.98
C PRO A 396 3.13 18.50 -24.16
N GLU A 397 4.10 17.65 -23.87
CA GLU A 397 4.88 16.83 -24.80
C GLU A 397 3.95 15.93 -25.64
N ILE A 398 2.92 15.37 -25.00
CA ILE A 398 1.88 14.56 -25.65
C ILE A 398 0.78 15.46 -26.24
N TYR A 399 0.12 16.29 -25.42
CA TYR A 399 -1.15 16.91 -25.83
C TYR A 399 -1.03 18.06 -26.84
N THR A 400 0.19 18.56 -27.07
CA THR A 400 0.46 19.55 -28.13
C THR A 400 0.31 18.92 -29.52
N ASN A 401 0.71 17.66 -29.69
CA ASN A 401 0.81 16.99 -31.00
C ASN A 401 -0.08 15.74 -31.14
N GLY A 402 -0.52 15.15 -30.02
CA GLY A 402 -1.39 13.97 -29.94
C GLY A 402 -2.85 14.31 -29.62
N LYS A 403 -3.63 13.26 -29.32
CA LYS A 403 -5.05 13.35 -28.92
C LYS A 403 -5.42 12.27 -27.91
N ILE A 404 -5.66 12.67 -26.66
CA ILE A 404 -6.05 11.78 -25.57
C ILE A 404 -7.47 12.15 -25.14
N ASP A 405 -8.33 11.18 -24.83
CA ASP A 405 -9.66 11.45 -24.28
C ASP A 405 -9.71 11.21 -22.76
N ILE A 406 -8.87 10.30 -22.25
CA ILE A 406 -8.80 9.93 -20.84
C ILE A 406 -7.34 9.91 -20.37
N TRP A 407 -7.00 10.82 -19.46
CA TRP A 407 -5.73 10.83 -18.74
C TRP A 407 -5.88 10.02 -17.45
N LEU A 408 -4.90 9.20 -17.11
CA LEU A 408 -4.88 8.38 -15.89
C LEU A 408 -3.56 8.57 -15.12
N PRO A 409 -3.32 9.74 -14.50
CA PRO A 409 -2.19 9.96 -13.59
C PRO A 409 -2.30 9.19 -12.27
N VAL A 410 -1.14 9.00 -11.63
CA VAL A 410 -1.06 8.66 -10.20
C VAL A 410 -1.63 9.84 -9.40
N LEU A 411 -2.28 9.57 -8.26
CA LEU A 411 -2.76 10.63 -7.36
C LEU A 411 -1.70 11.70 -7.03
N ASN A 412 -0.44 11.32 -6.78
CA ASN A 412 0.62 12.27 -6.42
C ASN A 412 1.12 13.15 -7.58
N ASP A 413 0.80 12.79 -8.83
CA ASP A 413 1.20 13.52 -10.04
C ASP A 413 0.00 14.23 -10.71
N TYR A 414 -1.21 14.00 -10.18
CA TYR A 414 -2.43 14.69 -10.61
C TYR A 414 -2.36 16.21 -10.39
N ASN A 415 -2.46 16.96 -11.49
CA ASN A 415 -2.48 18.42 -11.51
C ASN A 415 -3.89 18.95 -11.81
N PRO A 416 -4.58 19.58 -10.84
CA PRO A 416 -5.93 20.12 -11.02
C PRO A 416 -6.02 21.19 -12.11
N ASP A 417 -5.10 22.16 -12.14
CA ASP A 417 -5.18 23.30 -13.06
C ASP A 417 -5.08 22.85 -14.52
N VAL A 418 -4.15 21.94 -14.80
CA VAL A 418 -3.97 21.37 -16.14
C VAL A 418 -5.15 20.48 -16.50
N SER A 419 -5.58 19.58 -15.60
CA SER A 419 -6.73 18.69 -15.85
C SER A 419 -8.03 19.47 -16.10
N TYR A 420 -8.30 20.53 -15.33
CA TYR A 420 -9.42 21.44 -15.54
C TYR A 420 -9.33 22.19 -16.87
N ASN A 421 -8.12 22.57 -17.31
CA ASN A 421 -7.92 23.16 -18.63
C ASN A 421 -8.23 22.16 -19.75
N ARG A 422 -7.78 20.90 -19.61
CA ARG A 422 -8.05 19.82 -20.57
C ARG A 422 -9.54 19.50 -20.67
N GLU A 423 -10.21 19.32 -19.53
CA GLU A 423 -11.66 19.05 -19.50
C GLU A 423 -12.45 20.20 -20.12
N LYS A 424 -12.22 21.44 -19.66
CA LYS A 424 -13.02 22.60 -20.08
C LYS A 424 -12.85 22.98 -21.55
N ASN A 425 -11.63 22.89 -22.08
CA ASN A 425 -11.30 23.44 -23.41
C ASN A 425 -11.14 22.38 -24.50
N TYR A 426 -10.95 21.10 -24.13
CA TYR A 426 -10.67 20.01 -25.06
C TYR A 426 -11.59 18.79 -24.87
N GLY A 427 -12.40 18.74 -23.80
CA GLY A 427 -13.32 17.63 -23.53
C GLY A 427 -12.63 16.35 -23.05
N GLU A 428 -11.37 16.44 -22.63
CA GLU A 428 -10.57 15.31 -22.15
C GLU A 428 -10.82 15.13 -20.64
N GLU A 429 -11.18 13.92 -20.21
CA GLU A 429 -11.42 13.63 -18.80
C GLU A 429 -10.16 13.09 -18.11
N THR A 430 -10.10 13.27 -16.79
CA THR A 430 -9.05 12.69 -15.94
C THR A 430 -9.64 11.63 -15.01
N TRP A 431 -8.99 10.49 -14.92
CA TRP A 431 -9.15 9.46 -13.90
C TRP A 431 -7.89 9.47 -13.01
N ILE A 432 -7.89 8.77 -11.87
CA ILE A 432 -6.65 8.57 -11.09
C ILE A 432 -6.43 7.09 -10.76
N TYR A 433 -5.19 6.70 -10.48
CA TYR A 433 -4.90 5.40 -9.86
C TYR A 433 -4.07 5.53 -8.59
N PHE A 434 -4.18 4.48 -7.76
CA PHE A 434 -3.47 4.32 -6.50
C PHE A 434 -2.42 3.21 -6.65
N LEU A 435 -1.22 3.42 -6.10
CA LEU A 435 -0.16 2.42 -6.05
C LEU A 435 0.73 2.53 -4.80
N HIS A 436 1.67 1.59 -4.61
CA HIS A 436 2.64 1.62 -3.50
C HIS A 436 3.52 2.87 -3.42
N GLY A 437 3.61 3.66 -4.49
CA GLY A 437 4.31 4.95 -4.53
C GLY A 437 3.48 6.12 -4.00
N THR A 438 2.15 5.99 -3.94
CA THR A 438 1.26 7.00 -3.36
C THR A 438 1.39 6.95 -1.84
N ARG A 439 2.20 7.86 -1.31
CA ARG A 439 2.59 7.93 0.11
C ARG A 439 2.15 9.25 0.75
N PRO A 440 2.17 9.34 2.10
CA PRO A 440 1.99 10.61 2.79
C PRO A 440 2.87 11.71 2.16
N PRO A 441 2.35 12.95 2.06
CA PRO A 441 1.09 13.43 2.64
C PRO A 441 -0.19 13.12 1.81
N TYR A 442 -0.10 12.42 0.68
CA TYR A 442 -1.28 11.95 -0.05
C TYR A 442 -1.99 10.81 0.69
N PHE A 443 -3.32 10.80 0.69
CA PHE A 443 -4.09 9.65 1.18
C PHE A 443 -3.91 8.44 0.26
N ASN A 444 -4.01 7.23 0.81
CA ASN A 444 -3.96 6.01 -0.01
C ASN A 444 -5.02 4.99 0.44
N PRO A 445 -6.14 4.85 -0.30
CA PRO A 445 -7.28 4.02 0.13
C PRO A 445 -7.00 2.52 0.03
N ILE A 446 -5.93 2.10 -0.64
CA ILE A 446 -5.51 0.70 -0.73
C ILE A 446 -4.56 0.27 0.40
N THR A 447 -4.05 1.19 1.24
CA THR A 447 -3.12 0.83 2.32
C THR A 447 -3.80 0.16 3.52
N LEU A 448 -3.44 -1.09 3.81
CA LEU A 448 -4.05 -1.89 4.89
C LEU A 448 -3.84 -1.26 6.27
N ASP A 449 -2.65 -0.73 6.55
CA ASP A 449 -2.27 -0.24 7.87
C ASP A 449 -2.47 1.27 8.09
N HIS A 450 -2.98 2.00 7.09
CA HIS A 450 -3.46 3.38 7.26
C HIS A 450 -4.79 3.45 8.04
N PRO A 451 -5.14 4.62 8.62
CA PRO A 451 -6.47 4.88 9.16
C PRO A 451 -7.59 4.57 8.16
N GLY A 452 -8.63 3.85 8.59
CA GLY A 452 -9.72 3.41 7.70
C GLY A 452 -10.46 4.56 7.01
N VAL A 453 -10.49 5.75 7.64
CA VAL A 453 -11.05 6.98 7.07
C VAL A 453 -10.41 7.40 5.74
N GLU A 454 -9.17 7.00 5.42
CA GLU A 454 -8.57 7.33 4.13
C GLU A 454 -9.30 6.64 2.95
N SER A 455 -9.83 5.44 3.13
CA SER A 455 -10.68 4.79 2.13
C SER A 455 -11.99 5.56 1.87
N LYS A 456 -12.51 6.27 2.90
CA LYS A 456 -13.70 7.13 2.81
C LYS A 456 -13.46 8.45 2.06
N PHE A 457 -12.22 8.84 1.74
CA PHE A 457 -11.96 10.08 1.00
C PHE A 457 -12.26 9.99 -0.50
N THR A 458 -12.23 8.78 -1.08
CA THR A 458 -12.29 8.54 -2.53
C THR A 458 -13.36 9.37 -3.26
N GLY A 459 -14.66 9.18 -3.00
CA GLY A 459 -15.74 9.90 -3.69
C GLY A 459 -15.73 11.41 -3.44
N TRP A 460 -15.44 11.85 -2.22
CA TRP A 460 -15.33 13.28 -1.88
C TRP A 460 -14.19 13.96 -2.66
N PHE A 461 -13.05 13.27 -2.80
CA PHE A 461 -11.90 13.73 -3.56
C PHE A 461 -12.21 13.81 -5.06
N LEU A 462 -12.81 12.74 -5.63
CA LEU A 462 -13.25 12.72 -7.03
C LEU A 462 -14.27 13.81 -7.35
N TRP A 463 -15.17 14.12 -6.41
CA TRP A 463 -16.11 15.24 -6.52
C TRP A 463 -15.39 16.58 -6.63
N LYS A 464 -14.57 16.91 -5.61
CA LYS A 464 -13.86 18.19 -5.53
C LYS A 464 -12.99 18.42 -6.76
N TYR A 465 -12.23 17.40 -7.16
CA TYR A 465 -11.25 17.47 -8.23
C TYR A 465 -11.80 17.11 -9.62
N ARG A 466 -13.14 16.98 -9.77
CA ARG A 466 -13.83 16.68 -11.04
C ARG A 466 -13.35 15.41 -11.75
N ILE A 467 -12.63 14.53 -11.05
CA ILE A 467 -12.09 13.29 -11.61
C ILE A 467 -13.25 12.35 -11.95
N ARG A 468 -13.18 11.71 -13.13
CA ARG A 468 -14.29 10.96 -13.74
C ARG A 468 -14.22 9.44 -13.53
N GLY A 469 -13.11 8.93 -13.02
CA GLY A 469 -12.97 7.52 -12.69
C GLY A 469 -11.72 7.19 -11.88
N ILE A 470 -11.61 5.93 -11.48
CA ILE A 470 -10.48 5.38 -10.74
C ILE A 470 -9.98 4.06 -11.34
N ALA A 471 -8.68 3.81 -11.28
CA ALA A 471 -8.10 2.51 -11.58
C ALA A 471 -7.28 1.97 -10.39
N TYR A 472 -7.15 0.65 -10.34
CA TYR A 472 -6.28 -0.04 -9.38
C TYR A 472 -5.80 -1.35 -10.01
N TYR A 473 -4.48 -1.59 -9.94
CA TYR A 473 -3.83 -2.63 -10.75
C TYR A 473 -3.91 -4.04 -10.17
N SER A 474 -4.38 -4.24 -8.93
CA SER A 474 -4.47 -5.58 -8.35
C SER A 474 -5.43 -5.72 -7.15
N LEU A 475 -6.70 -6.10 -7.40
CA LEU A 475 -7.67 -6.33 -6.31
C LEU A 475 -7.47 -7.64 -5.53
N ASN A 476 -6.88 -8.66 -6.16
CA ASN A 476 -6.86 -10.03 -5.63
C ASN A 476 -5.63 -10.86 -6.08
N ASN A 477 -4.44 -10.25 -6.15
CA ASN A 477 -3.23 -11.06 -6.27
C ASN A 477 -2.99 -11.79 -4.94
N TRP A 478 -3.10 -13.11 -4.99
CA TRP A 478 -2.97 -14.02 -3.84
C TRP A 478 -1.76 -14.96 -3.98
N ASP A 479 -0.71 -14.56 -4.72
CA ASP A 479 0.55 -15.32 -4.81
C ASP A 479 1.32 -15.30 -3.48
N LYS A 480 1.32 -14.15 -2.81
CA LYS A 480 1.60 -13.99 -1.37
C LYS A 480 0.29 -14.18 -0.61
N ASN A 481 0.31 -14.80 0.58
CA ASN A 481 -0.90 -14.98 1.39
C ASN A 481 -1.30 -13.67 2.08
N PRO A 482 -2.43 -13.01 1.74
CA PRO A 482 -2.81 -11.73 2.34
C PRO A 482 -3.06 -11.79 3.85
N TRP A 483 -3.42 -12.97 4.37
CA TRP A 483 -3.70 -13.20 5.79
C TRP A 483 -2.44 -13.19 6.68
N THR A 484 -1.27 -13.52 6.10
CA THR A 484 -0.01 -13.72 6.85
C THR A 484 1.19 -12.98 6.25
N SER A 485 1.04 -12.38 5.08
CA SER A 485 2.09 -11.66 4.34
C SER A 485 1.48 -10.50 3.55
N PRO A 486 0.87 -9.51 4.24
CA PRO A 486 0.19 -8.37 3.62
C PRO A 486 1.15 -7.39 2.93
N MET A 487 2.41 -7.36 3.36
CA MET A 487 3.49 -6.55 2.79
C MET A 487 3.97 -7.22 1.50
N THR A 488 3.52 -6.75 0.33
CA THR A 488 4.00 -7.31 -0.94
C THR A 488 5.23 -6.56 -1.42
N ASP A 489 5.13 -5.24 -1.62
CA ASP A 489 6.13 -4.46 -2.35
C ASP A 489 6.53 -3.19 -1.57
N GLY A 490 6.90 -3.40 -0.30
CA GLY A 490 7.19 -2.31 0.65
C GLY A 490 5.94 -1.56 1.13
N HIS A 491 4.76 -2.09 0.83
CA HIS A 491 3.45 -1.56 1.17
C HIS A 491 2.49 -2.69 1.61
N ASN A 492 1.82 -2.52 2.76
CA ASN A 492 0.82 -3.48 3.23
C ASN A 492 -0.52 -3.28 2.49
N GLY A 493 -1.05 -4.33 1.86
CA GLY A 493 -2.33 -4.28 1.15
C GLY A 493 -2.24 -3.90 -0.33
N ASP A 494 -1.04 -3.65 -0.84
CA ASP A 494 -0.78 -3.07 -2.16
C ASP A 494 -1.35 -3.84 -3.36
N THR A 495 -1.42 -5.17 -3.25
CA THR A 495 -1.89 -6.03 -4.34
C THR A 495 -3.17 -6.78 -4.01
N PHE A 496 -3.88 -6.36 -2.97
CA PHE A 496 -5.18 -6.95 -2.62
C PHE A 496 -6.07 -6.01 -1.79
N MET A 497 -7.36 -5.96 -2.14
CA MET A 497 -8.43 -5.49 -1.25
C MET A 497 -9.47 -6.60 -0.97
N LEU A 498 -9.31 -7.77 -1.58
CA LEU A 498 -10.10 -8.97 -1.29
C LEU A 498 -9.20 -10.05 -0.72
N TYR A 499 -9.73 -10.85 0.21
CA TYR A 499 -9.03 -11.97 0.83
C TYR A 499 -9.43 -13.32 0.20
N PRO A 500 -8.51 -14.29 0.12
CA PRO A 500 -8.87 -15.65 -0.29
C PRO A 500 -9.78 -16.29 0.76
N PRO A 501 -10.67 -17.22 0.38
CA PRO A 501 -11.69 -17.84 1.24
C PRO A 501 -11.13 -18.84 2.27
N SER A 502 -9.85 -18.74 2.59
CA SER A 502 -9.13 -19.56 3.56
C SER A 502 -7.97 -18.75 4.13
N GLU A 503 -7.81 -18.71 5.46
CA GLU A 503 -6.71 -18.00 6.14
C GLU A 503 -5.32 -18.57 5.75
N SER A 504 -5.26 -19.83 5.31
CA SER A 504 -4.04 -20.47 4.76
C SER A 504 -3.85 -20.25 3.26
N ASN A 505 -4.73 -19.47 2.61
CA ASN A 505 -4.76 -19.24 1.16
C ASN A 505 -4.82 -20.52 0.32
N THR A 506 -5.45 -21.57 0.85
CA THR A 506 -5.80 -22.79 0.11
C THR A 506 -7.11 -22.62 -0.67
N ASN A 507 -7.34 -23.50 -1.63
CA ASN A 507 -8.67 -23.62 -2.24
C ASN A 507 -9.65 -24.19 -1.20
N ILE A 508 -10.91 -23.75 -1.25
CA ILE A 508 -12.03 -24.37 -0.54
C ILE A 508 -12.79 -25.33 -1.47
N ALA A 509 -13.58 -26.23 -0.88
CA ALA A 509 -14.57 -26.98 -1.64
C ALA A 509 -15.66 -26.04 -2.17
N TYR A 510 -16.23 -26.36 -3.33
CA TYR A 510 -17.31 -25.59 -3.95
C TYR A 510 -18.46 -25.37 -2.97
N GLY A 511 -18.83 -24.10 -2.75
CA GLY A 511 -19.94 -23.73 -1.86
C GLY A 511 -19.66 -23.81 -0.36
N ALA A 512 -18.46 -24.20 0.08
CA ALA A 512 -18.14 -24.36 1.52
C ALA A 512 -18.26 -23.07 2.36
N ASN A 513 -18.36 -21.90 1.72
CA ASN A 513 -18.58 -20.61 2.36
C ASN A 513 -19.85 -19.88 1.84
N SER A 514 -20.87 -20.64 1.42
CA SER A 514 -22.12 -20.14 0.82
C SER A 514 -21.91 -19.26 -0.43
N HIS A 515 -20.75 -19.40 -1.08
CA HIS A 515 -20.32 -18.58 -2.22
C HIS A 515 -20.22 -17.08 -1.91
N ARG A 516 -19.97 -16.69 -0.65
CA ARG A 516 -19.77 -15.29 -0.25
C ARG A 516 -18.30 -14.89 -0.42
N PHE A 517 -18.04 -13.66 -0.84
CA PHE A 517 -16.69 -13.14 -0.92
C PHE A 517 -16.21 -12.60 0.43
N ALA A 518 -14.89 -12.52 0.63
CA ALA A 518 -14.26 -11.96 1.83
C ALA A 518 -13.60 -10.60 1.48
N PRO A 519 -14.34 -9.48 1.51
CA PRO A 519 -13.77 -8.16 1.26
C PRO A 519 -12.86 -7.69 2.41
N SER A 520 -12.14 -6.60 2.18
CA SER A 520 -11.53 -5.80 3.24
C SER A 520 -12.47 -4.68 3.68
N ILE A 521 -12.25 -4.17 4.90
CA ILE A 521 -12.82 -2.89 5.38
C ILE A 521 -12.50 -1.78 4.38
N ARG A 522 -11.27 -1.70 3.84
CA ARG A 522 -10.89 -0.73 2.79
C ARG A 522 -11.81 -0.79 1.57
N PHE A 523 -12.19 -1.98 1.12
CA PHE A 523 -13.02 -2.16 -0.09
C PHE A 523 -14.47 -1.71 0.15
N GLU A 524 -15.05 -2.09 1.29
CA GLU A 524 -16.39 -1.62 1.70
C GLU A 524 -16.42 -0.10 1.92
N LEU A 525 -15.37 0.47 2.55
CA LEU A 525 -15.27 1.92 2.76
C LEU A 525 -15.03 2.70 1.45
N MET A 526 -14.38 2.10 0.46
CA MET A 526 -14.27 2.69 -0.88
C MET A 526 -15.63 2.70 -1.59
N ARG A 527 -16.40 1.60 -1.55
CA ARG A 527 -17.78 1.57 -2.03
C ARG A 527 -18.65 2.62 -1.32
N ASP A 528 -18.59 2.66 0.00
CA ASP A 528 -19.34 3.61 0.84
C ASP A 528 -18.97 5.07 0.53
N SER A 529 -17.71 5.33 0.15
CA SER A 529 -17.24 6.62 -0.38
C SER A 529 -17.78 6.93 -1.77
N LEU A 530 -17.93 5.93 -2.65
CA LEU A 530 -18.56 6.09 -3.96
C LEU A 530 -20.08 6.33 -3.84
N GLU A 531 -20.73 5.88 -2.76
CA GLU A 531 -22.09 6.27 -2.41
C GLU A 531 -22.16 7.71 -1.86
N ASP A 532 -21.17 8.19 -1.10
CA ASP A 532 -21.07 9.62 -0.74
C ASP A 532 -21.02 10.52 -1.98
N TYR A 533 -20.32 10.12 -3.06
CA TYR A 533 -20.33 10.85 -4.33
C TYR A 533 -21.76 11.00 -4.89
N GLU A 534 -22.59 9.97 -4.75
CA GLU A 534 -23.98 10.01 -5.23
C GLU A 534 -24.89 10.90 -4.36
N TYR A 535 -24.61 11.03 -3.06
CA TYR A 535 -25.27 12.02 -2.21
C TYR A 535 -25.00 13.44 -2.70
N LEU A 536 -23.76 13.72 -3.10
CA LEU A 536 -23.35 15.00 -3.67
C LEU A 536 -23.96 15.20 -5.08
N TYR A 537 -24.02 14.15 -5.90
CA TYR A 537 -24.70 14.18 -7.22
C TYR A 537 -26.17 14.57 -7.09
N VAL A 538 -26.91 13.95 -6.16
CA VAL A 538 -28.31 14.27 -5.90
C VAL A 538 -28.46 15.69 -5.35
N LEU A 539 -27.61 16.12 -4.41
CA LEU A 539 -27.61 17.47 -3.84
C LEU A 539 -27.34 18.57 -4.90
N ASN A 540 -26.53 18.24 -5.91
CA ASN A 540 -26.17 19.11 -7.03
C ASN A 540 -27.10 19.00 -8.24
N ALA A 541 -28.01 18.02 -8.24
CA ALA A 541 -28.82 17.63 -9.40
C ALA A 541 -27.99 17.31 -10.67
N GLY A 542 -26.79 16.75 -10.52
CA GLY A 542 -25.90 16.40 -11.64
C GLY A 542 -24.42 16.28 -11.25
N LYS A 543 -23.59 15.82 -12.20
CA LYS A 543 -22.13 15.74 -12.01
C LYS A 543 -21.53 17.14 -11.85
N PRO A 544 -20.45 17.31 -11.07
CA PRO A 544 -19.85 18.63 -10.86
C PRO A 544 -19.06 19.05 -12.10
N ALA A 545 -19.20 20.31 -12.51
CA ALA A 545 -18.53 20.86 -13.69
C ALA A 545 -17.36 21.81 -13.35
N VAL A 546 -16.37 21.88 -14.24
CA VAL A 546 -15.24 22.82 -14.14
C VAL A 546 -15.71 24.25 -14.39
N GLY A 547 -15.37 25.17 -13.49
CA GLY A 547 -15.69 26.59 -13.65
C GLY A 547 -17.17 26.95 -13.56
N GLN A 548 -18.02 26.04 -13.06
CA GLN A 548 -19.39 26.33 -12.66
C GLN A 548 -19.53 26.24 -11.14
N VAL A 549 -20.56 26.88 -10.59
CA VAL A 549 -20.91 26.76 -9.17
C VAL A 549 -21.70 25.46 -8.97
N ASN A 550 -21.21 24.56 -8.13
CA ASN A 550 -21.88 23.32 -7.77
C ASN A 550 -22.31 23.41 -6.31
N SER A 551 -23.59 23.16 -6.00
CA SER A 551 -24.16 23.38 -4.66
C SER A 551 -23.52 22.50 -3.58
N ALA A 552 -23.03 21.33 -3.99
CA ALA A 552 -22.41 20.34 -3.14
C ALA A 552 -20.91 20.60 -2.85
N ASP A 553 -20.24 21.50 -3.60
CA ASP A 553 -18.82 21.82 -3.38
C ASP A 553 -18.56 22.29 -1.93
N LYS A 554 -19.43 23.15 -1.37
CA LYS A 554 -19.34 23.60 0.03
C LYS A 554 -19.30 22.44 1.05
N GLN A 555 -19.89 21.29 0.73
CA GLN A 555 -19.84 20.12 1.62
C GLN A 555 -18.59 19.26 1.35
N ALA A 556 -18.19 19.12 0.09
CA ALA A 556 -16.95 18.41 -0.26
C ALA A 556 -15.70 19.11 0.28
N ASP A 557 -15.66 20.43 0.25
CA ASP A 557 -14.57 21.26 0.77
C ASP A 557 -14.36 21.11 2.29
N LYS A 558 -15.38 20.67 3.03
CA LYS A 558 -15.27 20.36 4.48
C LYS A 558 -14.54 19.06 4.76
N ILE A 559 -14.51 18.14 3.78
CA ILE A 559 -13.83 16.84 3.90
C ILE A 559 -12.43 16.92 3.31
N ILE A 560 -12.33 17.47 2.09
CA ILE A 560 -11.11 17.58 1.31
C ILE A 560 -10.82 19.08 1.14
N SER A 561 -9.89 19.64 1.90
CA SER A 561 -9.52 21.06 1.77
C SER A 561 -8.50 21.27 0.65
N GLY A 562 -7.57 20.33 0.46
CA GLY A 562 -6.53 20.37 -0.58
C GLY A 562 -6.13 18.99 -1.11
N LEU A 563 -5.11 18.94 -1.97
CA LEU A 563 -4.62 17.68 -2.58
C LEU A 563 -4.03 16.72 -1.54
N THR A 564 -3.48 17.28 -0.46
CA THR A 564 -2.77 16.61 0.64
C THR A 564 -3.29 17.04 2.01
N ALA A 565 -4.53 17.53 2.07
CA ALA A 565 -5.14 18.15 3.23
C ALA A 565 -6.62 17.73 3.36
N TYR A 566 -6.95 17.00 4.43
CA TYR A 566 -8.24 16.33 4.60
C TYR A 566 -8.62 16.23 6.09
N THR A 567 -9.92 16.29 6.41
CA THR A 567 -10.39 16.01 7.77
C THR A 567 -10.36 14.51 8.05
N ARG A 568 -9.59 14.08 9.07
CA ARG A 568 -9.50 12.67 9.51
C ARG A 568 -10.50 12.34 10.64
N ASN A 569 -11.65 13.00 10.67
CA ASN A 569 -12.67 12.81 11.72
C ASN A 569 -13.89 12.03 11.19
N SER A 570 -13.97 10.73 11.52
CA SER A 570 -15.05 9.85 11.08
C SER A 570 -16.44 10.33 11.51
N GLU A 571 -16.64 10.71 12.77
CA GLU A 571 -17.97 11.13 13.25
C GLU A 571 -18.48 12.39 12.54
N PHE A 572 -17.58 13.31 12.20
CA PHE A 572 -17.91 14.47 11.38
C PHE A 572 -18.35 14.08 9.96
N MET A 573 -17.62 13.15 9.31
CA MET A 573 -17.99 12.67 7.97
C MET A 573 -19.36 12.00 7.95
N TYR A 574 -19.65 11.10 8.88
CA TYR A 574 -20.96 10.42 8.95
C TYR A 574 -22.09 11.39 9.34
N ASN A 575 -21.84 12.38 10.20
CA ASN A 575 -22.80 13.44 10.46
C ASN A 575 -23.07 14.31 9.22
N LEU A 576 -22.04 14.62 8.42
CA LEU A 576 -22.20 15.40 7.20
C LEU A 576 -22.98 14.61 6.14
N ARG A 577 -22.68 13.32 5.93
CA ARG A 577 -23.48 12.41 5.07
C ARG A 577 -24.93 12.38 5.52
N ARG A 578 -25.21 12.20 6.82
CA ARG A 578 -26.56 12.22 7.40
C ARG A 578 -27.29 13.52 7.06
N LEU A 579 -26.68 14.69 7.27
CA LEU A 579 -27.31 15.98 6.99
C LEU A 579 -27.55 16.22 5.49
N ILE A 580 -26.64 15.77 4.61
CA ILE A 580 -26.89 15.76 3.15
C ILE A 580 -28.07 14.82 2.82
N GLY A 581 -28.13 13.64 3.45
CA GLY A 581 -29.23 12.69 3.29
C GLY A 581 -30.59 13.26 3.68
N MET A 582 -30.67 13.90 4.86
CA MET A 582 -31.87 14.61 5.32
C MET A 582 -32.26 15.75 4.36
N LYS A 583 -31.27 16.47 3.80
CA LYS A 583 -31.52 17.55 2.82
C LYS A 583 -32.07 16.98 1.51
N ASN A 584 -31.48 15.91 0.99
CA ASN A 584 -31.93 15.22 -0.23
C ASN A 584 -33.31 14.56 -0.04
N GLY A 585 -33.60 14.05 1.17
CA GLY A 585 -34.90 13.52 1.57
C GLY A 585 -36.00 14.57 1.83
N ASN A 586 -35.66 15.87 1.77
CA ASN A 586 -36.53 17.01 2.11
C ASN A 586 -36.99 17.05 3.59
N GLU A 587 -36.23 16.44 4.49
CA GLU A 587 -36.48 16.46 5.94
C GLU A 587 -35.97 17.73 6.61
N ILE A 588 -34.95 18.37 6.01
CA ILE A 588 -34.45 19.70 6.40
C ILE A 588 -34.39 20.66 5.21
N THR A 589 -34.64 21.94 5.45
CA THR A 589 -34.65 22.99 4.42
C THR A 589 -33.23 23.38 3.97
N ALA A 590 -32.26 23.35 4.88
CA ALA A 590 -30.85 23.63 4.62
C ALA A 590 -29.95 22.72 5.48
N ILE A 591 -28.74 22.44 4.99
CA ILE A 591 -27.69 21.72 5.76
C ILE A 591 -27.09 22.70 6.78
N PRO A 592 -27.16 22.42 8.10
CA PRO A 592 -26.51 23.25 9.12
C PRO A 592 -25.00 23.35 8.87
N ASP A 593 -24.39 24.50 9.20
CA ASP A 593 -22.97 24.72 8.95
C ASP A 593 -22.09 24.07 10.02
N ILE A 594 -22.05 22.73 10.01
CA ILE A 594 -21.24 21.93 10.91
C ILE A 594 -19.76 21.92 10.48
N GLN A 595 -18.88 21.77 11.46
CA GLN A 595 -17.42 21.74 11.30
C GLN A 595 -16.87 20.63 12.22
N PRO A 596 -15.70 20.04 11.93
CA PRO A 596 -15.13 19.01 12.81
C PRO A 596 -14.81 19.58 14.21
N PRO A 597 -14.83 18.74 15.26
CA PRO A 597 -14.44 19.13 16.61
C PRO A 597 -12.92 19.37 16.69
N ALA A 598 -12.51 20.23 17.63
CA ALA A 598 -11.10 20.49 17.90
C ALA A 598 -10.36 19.18 18.28
N ALA A 599 -9.19 18.95 17.68
CA ALA A 599 -8.39 17.76 17.96
C ALA A 599 -7.50 17.90 19.21
N HIS A 600 -7.20 19.14 19.63
CA HIS A 600 -6.30 19.49 20.72
C HIS A 600 -6.80 20.76 21.45
N PRO A 601 -6.61 20.89 22.79
CA PRO A 601 -7.18 22.00 23.58
C PRO A 601 -6.79 23.42 23.13
N ARG A 602 -5.62 23.61 22.52
CA ARG A 602 -5.21 24.92 21.93
C ARG A 602 -6.14 25.40 20.82
N ALA A 603 -6.89 24.49 20.19
CA ALA A 603 -7.84 24.81 19.12
C ALA A 603 -9.25 25.13 19.62
N GLU A 604 -9.45 25.15 20.95
CA GLU A 604 -10.68 25.60 21.60
C GLU A 604 -10.60 27.10 21.94
N GLY A 605 -11.76 27.76 22.05
CA GLY A 605 -11.84 29.17 22.44
C GLY A 605 -11.71 30.16 21.29
N SER A 606 -11.16 31.35 21.58
CA SER A 606 -11.05 32.47 20.63
C SER A 606 -9.70 32.48 19.92
N PRO A 607 -9.61 32.93 18.65
CA PRO A 607 -8.36 33.11 17.92
C PRO A 607 -7.27 33.85 18.72
N GLY A 608 -6.09 33.25 18.79
CA GLY A 608 -4.90 33.80 19.42
C GLY A 608 -3.73 33.96 18.46
N ASN A 609 -2.64 34.58 18.91
CA ASN A 609 -1.41 34.68 18.13
C ASN A 609 -0.46 33.53 18.47
N TYR A 610 0.14 32.92 17.44
CA TYR A 610 1.11 31.85 17.56
C TYR A 610 2.34 32.16 16.70
N TYR A 611 3.53 31.86 17.21
CA TYR A 611 4.78 32.15 16.51
C TYR A 611 5.63 30.88 16.49
N ILE A 612 6.04 30.44 15.31
CA ILE A 612 6.72 29.17 15.08
C ILE A 612 8.06 29.43 14.40
N ASN A 613 9.13 28.87 14.92
CA ASN A 613 10.43 28.87 14.28
C ASN A 613 10.86 27.43 13.99
N PHE A 614 11.06 27.13 12.71
CA PHE A 614 11.29 25.79 12.18
C PHE A 614 12.78 25.45 12.19
N GLN A 615 13.15 24.45 12.99
CA GLN A 615 14.55 24.17 13.35
C GLN A 615 14.71 22.85 14.09
N ASP A 616 15.96 22.46 14.35
CA ASP A 616 16.27 21.43 15.34
C ASP A 616 15.84 21.91 16.74
N PRO A 617 14.87 21.26 17.41
CA PRO A 617 14.42 21.65 18.75
C PRO A 617 15.56 21.61 19.78
N ASN A 618 16.51 20.69 19.61
CA ASN A 618 17.69 20.51 20.47
C ASN A 618 18.90 21.33 19.99
N GLY A 619 18.84 21.87 18.77
CA GLY A 619 19.91 22.62 18.13
C GLY A 619 19.86 24.12 18.41
N LYS A 620 20.70 24.85 17.67
CA LYS A 620 20.76 26.32 17.71
C LYS A 620 19.53 26.95 17.04
N PRO A 621 19.04 28.10 17.54
CA PRO A 621 19.47 28.80 18.74
C PRO A 621 18.99 28.05 19.99
N THR A 622 19.86 27.96 20.99
CA THR A 622 19.63 27.15 22.20
C THR A 622 18.76 27.85 23.25
N ALA A 623 18.28 29.07 22.96
CA ALA A 623 17.39 29.81 23.86
C ALA A 623 16.06 29.07 24.06
N ASN A 624 15.64 28.95 25.33
CA ASN A 624 14.38 28.33 25.72
C ASN A 624 13.78 29.10 26.93
N PRO A 625 12.68 29.86 26.75
CA PRO A 625 11.99 30.12 25.48
C PRO A 625 12.84 30.92 24.49
N LEU A 626 12.60 30.73 23.19
CA LEU A 626 13.15 31.60 22.14
C LEU A 626 12.30 32.87 22.05
N VAL A 627 12.86 34.03 22.38
CA VAL A 627 12.16 35.32 22.33
C VAL A 627 12.84 36.24 21.33
N VAL A 628 12.11 36.71 20.32
CA VAL A 628 12.59 37.63 19.29
C VAL A 628 11.57 38.75 19.11
N ASN A 629 12.01 40.01 19.20
CA ASN A 629 11.15 41.20 19.09
C ASN A 629 9.90 41.17 20.00
N GLY A 630 10.05 40.63 21.21
CA GLY A 630 8.95 40.48 22.18
C GLY A 630 7.96 39.34 21.90
N LYS A 631 8.13 38.59 20.81
CA LYS A 631 7.36 37.39 20.48
C LYS A 631 8.08 36.13 20.97
N THR A 632 7.36 35.23 21.63
CA THR A 632 7.86 33.92 22.06
C THR A 632 7.58 32.88 20.97
N TYR A 633 8.63 32.27 20.43
CA TYR A 633 8.55 31.30 19.33
C TYR A 633 8.59 29.85 19.84
N MET A 634 7.67 29.04 19.33
CA MET A 634 7.73 27.57 19.44
C MET A 634 8.87 27.05 18.56
N LYS A 635 9.76 26.23 19.13
CA LYS A 635 10.79 25.51 18.37
C LYS A 635 10.17 24.22 17.81
N ILE A 636 9.86 24.18 16.51
CA ILE A 636 9.24 23.02 15.87
C ILE A 636 10.22 22.42 14.86
N GLY A 637 10.40 21.11 14.89
CA GLY A 637 11.27 20.37 13.97
C GLY A 637 10.49 19.40 13.09
N TRP A 638 11.20 18.39 12.59
CA TRP A 638 10.64 17.25 11.88
C TRP A 638 10.11 16.20 12.86
N ASN A 639 8.97 16.48 13.48
CA ASN A 639 8.14 15.49 14.14
C ASN A 639 6.91 15.17 13.29
N GLU A 640 6.51 13.90 13.26
CA GLU A 640 5.22 13.49 12.73
C GLU A 640 4.09 14.20 13.50
N TYR A 641 2.92 14.35 12.88
CA TYR A 641 1.77 14.96 13.55
C TYR A 641 1.38 14.17 14.81
N ASP A 642 1.43 14.84 15.96
CA ASP A 642 1.01 14.29 17.24
C ASP A 642 -0.20 15.08 17.78
N LYS A 643 -1.28 14.38 18.11
CA LYS A 643 -2.54 14.98 18.60
C LYS A 643 -2.40 15.61 20.00
N THR A 644 -1.44 15.16 20.80
CA THR A 644 -1.12 15.69 22.14
C THR A 644 -0.31 16.99 22.07
N LEU A 645 0.56 17.13 21.06
CA LEU A 645 1.20 18.40 20.72
C LEU A 645 0.25 19.34 19.95
N GLY A 646 -0.69 18.73 19.21
CA GLY A 646 -1.59 19.38 18.27
C GLY A 646 -0.86 19.94 17.05
N TYR A 647 0.30 19.40 16.67
CA TYR A 647 1.02 19.83 15.47
C TYR A 647 1.99 18.76 14.98
N GLY A 648 2.42 18.92 13.72
CA GLY A 648 3.52 18.18 13.13
C GLY A 648 3.30 17.95 11.64
N TRP A 649 4.10 17.05 11.08
CA TRP A 649 4.22 16.87 9.64
C TRP A 649 3.65 15.53 9.16
N PHE A 650 3.13 15.53 7.94
CA PHE A 650 2.82 14.36 7.13
C PHE A 650 3.78 14.32 5.93
N GLY A 651 4.37 13.15 5.69
CA GLY A 651 5.25 12.88 4.55
C GLY A 651 6.50 12.07 4.90
N ASP A 652 7.32 11.75 3.90
CA ASP A 652 8.56 10.98 4.09
C ASP A 652 9.61 11.78 4.90
N MET A 653 9.84 11.39 6.16
CA MET A 653 10.81 12.05 7.05
C MET A 653 12.27 11.55 6.88
N THR A 654 12.57 10.71 5.90
CA THR A 654 13.92 10.10 5.77
C THR A 654 15.00 11.11 5.39
N ASN A 655 14.66 12.08 4.54
CA ASN A 655 15.60 13.01 3.89
C ASN A 655 15.53 14.43 4.46
N VAL A 656 15.02 14.55 5.69
CA VAL A 656 14.76 15.83 6.32
C VAL A 656 15.99 16.36 7.07
N LYS A 657 16.25 17.66 6.95
CA LYS A 657 17.44 18.33 7.48
C LYS A 657 17.10 19.59 8.28
N TYR A 658 18.07 19.98 9.08
CA TYR A 658 18.15 21.28 9.73
C TYR A 658 19.48 21.95 9.36
N GLN A 659 19.49 23.27 9.31
CA GLN A 659 20.72 24.06 9.26
C GLN A 659 20.57 25.30 10.15
N TYR A 660 21.68 25.72 10.77
CA TYR A 660 21.75 26.99 11.49
C TYR A 660 22.93 27.82 10.95
N LEU A 661 22.63 28.91 10.26
CA LEU A 661 23.63 29.77 9.61
C LEU A 661 23.96 31.00 10.45
N SER A 662 25.23 31.32 10.65
CA SER A 662 25.63 32.59 11.26
C SER A 662 25.32 33.81 10.37
N SER A 663 25.19 33.61 9.05
CA SER A 663 24.90 34.63 8.04
C SER A 663 23.43 35.04 7.93
N GLY A 664 22.50 34.36 8.62
CA GLY A 664 21.08 34.72 8.57
C GLY A 664 20.82 36.12 9.15
N PRO A 665 19.99 36.96 8.50
CA PRO A 665 19.85 38.40 8.80
C PRO A 665 19.20 38.71 10.16
N ASN A 666 18.52 37.73 10.77
CA ASN A 666 18.04 37.76 12.14
C ASN A 666 17.94 36.33 12.68
N GLU A 667 17.80 36.19 14.00
CA GLU A 667 17.86 34.90 14.72
C GLU A 667 16.89 33.83 14.20
N LEU A 668 15.71 34.23 13.69
CA LEU A 668 14.71 33.30 13.16
C LEU A 668 15.11 32.75 11.79
N GLN A 669 15.71 33.59 10.94
CA GLN A 669 16.14 33.24 9.58
C GLN A 669 17.52 32.55 9.54
N LYS A 670 18.26 32.55 10.65
CA LYS A 670 19.44 31.67 10.81
C LYS A 670 19.04 30.20 10.80
N SER A 671 17.87 29.87 11.35
CA SER A 671 17.30 28.53 11.33
C SER A 671 16.65 28.20 9.99
N ILE A 672 16.97 27.01 9.48
CA ILE A 672 16.45 26.51 8.21
C ILE A 672 16.05 25.04 8.39
N LEU A 673 14.82 24.73 7.98
CA LEU A 673 14.21 23.41 7.96
C LEU A 673 13.88 23.07 6.50
N TYR A 674 14.41 21.96 5.98
CA TYR A 674 14.21 21.56 4.58
C TYR A 674 14.33 20.04 4.37
N ASP A 675 13.74 19.54 3.29
CA ASP A 675 13.93 18.18 2.79
C ASP A 675 15.01 18.23 1.70
N ASP A 676 16.06 17.41 1.80
CA ASP A 676 17.19 17.46 0.85
C ASP A 676 16.93 16.72 -0.46
N TYR A 677 15.78 16.06 -0.60
CA TYR A 677 15.27 15.47 -1.85
C TYR A 677 14.10 16.31 -2.41
N GLY A 678 13.70 17.39 -1.72
CA GLY A 678 12.60 18.27 -2.12
C GLY A 678 11.21 17.67 -1.99
N LYS A 679 11.04 16.54 -1.29
CA LYS A 679 9.75 15.85 -1.23
C LYS A 679 8.68 16.70 -0.55
N GLN A 680 7.48 16.74 -1.13
CA GLN A 680 6.32 17.46 -0.59
C GLN A 680 6.00 17.00 0.84
N LYS A 681 5.58 17.95 1.68
CA LYS A 681 5.16 17.75 3.08
C LYS A 681 3.91 18.57 3.36
N THR A 682 3.09 18.08 4.28
CA THR A 682 1.98 18.86 4.86
C THR A 682 2.23 19.04 6.35
N PHE A 683 2.29 20.28 6.81
CA PHE A 683 2.28 20.63 8.23
C PHE A 683 0.85 20.91 8.68
N GLU A 684 0.44 20.33 9.80
CA GLU A 684 -0.79 20.72 10.48
C GLU A 684 -0.47 21.36 11.84
N PHE A 685 -1.22 22.38 12.20
CA PHE A 685 -1.16 23.05 13.51
C PHE A 685 -2.56 23.33 14.04
N ASP A 686 -2.91 22.74 15.18
CA ASP A 686 -4.20 22.89 15.82
C ASP A 686 -4.32 24.26 16.50
N LEU A 687 -5.30 25.05 16.07
CA LEU A 687 -5.61 26.41 16.57
C LEU A 687 -7.10 26.75 16.40
N PRO A 688 -7.63 27.80 17.07
CA PRO A 688 -9.04 28.13 17.01
C PRO A 688 -9.51 28.54 15.61
N LYS A 689 -10.78 28.29 15.31
CA LYS A 689 -11.41 28.71 14.05
C LYS A 689 -11.43 30.23 13.95
N GLY A 690 -11.01 30.78 12.82
CA GLY A 690 -10.91 32.23 12.65
C GLY A 690 -10.13 32.66 11.41
N THR A 691 -10.00 33.97 11.26
CA THR A 691 -9.24 34.58 10.17
C THR A 691 -7.92 35.10 10.72
N TYR A 692 -6.82 34.76 10.06
CA TYR A 692 -5.47 35.02 10.52
C TYR A 692 -4.65 35.76 9.45
N ASN A 693 -3.89 36.75 9.89
CA ASN A 693 -2.78 37.31 9.12
C ASN A 693 -1.57 36.38 9.31
N ILE A 694 -1.24 35.63 8.27
CA ILE A 694 -0.11 34.70 8.30
C ILE A 694 1.09 35.36 7.64
N THR A 695 2.25 35.30 8.29
CA THR A 695 3.54 35.70 7.71
C THR A 695 4.47 34.50 7.68
N VAL A 696 4.89 34.06 6.49
CA VAL A 696 5.83 32.95 6.31
C VAL A 696 7.17 33.48 5.78
N SER A 697 8.27 32.92 6.30
CA SER A 697 9.63 33.14 5.79
C SER A 697 10.23 31.85 5.25
N ILE A 698 10.81 31.97 4.06
CA ILE A 698 11.63 30.93 3.43
C ILE A 698 12.98 31.51 2.99
N GLY A 699 13.94 30.63 2.71
CA GLY A 699 15.21 30.97 2.04
C GLY A 699 16.47 30.65 2.84
N TRP A 700 17.61 30.95 2.23
CA TRP A 700 18.97 30.63 2.68
C TRP A 700 19.96 31.63 2.04
N GLU A 701 20.80 32.30 2.85
CA GLU A 701 21.83 33.22 2.32
C GLU A 701 22.93 32.48 1.55
N GLY A 702 23.05 32.73 0.24
CA GLY A 702 24.02 32.06 -0.63
C GLY A 702 23.56 30.75 -1.29
N ARG A 703 22.25 30.44 -1.26
CA ARG A 703 21.67 29.30 -2.00
C ARG A 703 20.47 29.78 -2.85
N ASN A 704 20.71 30.01 -4.13
CA ASN A 704 19.78 30.61 -5.10
C ASN A 704 19.90 30.00 -6.51
N GLN A 705 20.14 28.68 -6.60
CA GLN A 705 20.30 27.96 -7.86
C GLN A 705 18.94 27.63 -8.49
N ALA A 706 18.91 27.32 -9.80
CA ALA A 706 17.66 26.92 -10.50
C ALA A 706 17.02 25.60 -9.99
N GLY A 707 17.68 24.90 -9.07
CA GLY A 707 17.13 23.76 -8.32
C GLY A 707 16.39 24.14 -7.04
N ASP A 708 16.58 25.35 -6.52
CA ASP A 708 16.04 25.81 -5.23
C ASP A 708 14.61 26.38 -5.35
N ILE A 709 13.77 25.70 -6.15
CA ILE A 709 12.38 26.12 -6.38
C ILE A 709 11.54 25.83 -5.12
N SER A 710 10.95 26.87 -4.56
CA SER A 710 10.13 26.82 -3.35
C SER A 710 8.64 26.89 -3.66
N LYS A 711 7.83 26.15 -2.90
CA LYS A 711 6.36 26.23 -2.90
C LYS A 711 5.85 26.22 -1.46
N ILE A 712 4.98 27.17 -1.14
CA ILE A 712 4.22 27.25 0.12
C ILE A 712 2.78 27.60 -0.20
N GLU A 713 1.85 26.81 0.32
CA GLU A 713 0.40 27.03 0.27
C GLU A 713 -0.18 26.77 1.66
N ILE A 714 -1.04 27.65 2.16
CA ILE A 714 -1.62 27.58 3.51
C ILE A 714 -3.13 27.82 3.39
N GLU A 715 -3.96 26.90 3.89
CA GLU A 715 -5.43 26.94 3.73
C GLU A 715 -5.88 27.17 2.27
N GLY A 716 -5.21 26.52 1.31
CA GLY A 716 -5.44 26.71 -0.14
C GLY A 716 -4.99 28.06 -0.70
N VAL A 717 -4.48 28.98 0.12
CA VAL A 717 -3.90 30.24 -0.33
C VAL A 717 -2.42 30.01 -0.66
N SER A 718 -2.05 30.16 -1.93
CA SER A 718 -0.63 30.12 -2.34
C SER A 718 0.13 31.35 -1.79
N PHE A 719 1.22 31.13 -1.06
CA PHE A 719 2.13 32.19 -0.58
C PHE A 719 3.36 32.34 -1.49
N VAL A 720 3.89 31.21 -1.94
CA VAL A 720 5.03 31.09 -2.86
C VAL A 720 4.70 30.00 -3.87
N ASN A 721 4.79 30.30 -5.18
CA ASN A 721 4.39 29.37 -6.22
C ASN A 721 5.51 29.09 -7.22
N SER A 722 6.30 28.05 -6.96
CA SER A 722 7.40 27.61 -7.81
C SER A 722 8.41 28.74 -8.11
N GLU A 723 8.71 29.54 -7.10
CA GLU A 723 9.67 30.65 -7.16
C GLU A 723 11.06 30.21 -6.66
N VAL A 724 12.14 30.70 -7.26
CA VAL A 724 13.51 30.56 -6.69
C VAL A 724 13.77 31.76 -5.76
N PRO A 725 13.99 31.56 -4.46
CA PRO A 725 14.33 32.66 -3.55
C PRO A 725 15.71 33.26 -3.85
N ASN A 726 15.81 34.59 -3.83
CA ASN A 726 17.10 35.27 -3.81
C ASN A 726 17.48 35.60 -2.36
N GLY A 727 18.22 34.71 -1.70
CA GLY A 727 18.48 34.81 -0.26
C GLY A 727 17.22 34.42 0.52
N TYR A 728 16.62 35.38 1.23
CA TYR A 728 15.41 35.19 2.03
C TYR A 728 14.17 35.89 1.43
N MET A 729 13.02 35.25 1.56
CA MET A 729 11.73 35.75 1.10
C MET A 729 10.70 35.68 2.23
N VAL A 730 10.06 36.80 2.52
CA VAL A 730 8.95 36.89 3.48
C VAL A 730 7.66 37.24 2.72
N ARG A 731 6.56 36.55 3.05
CA ARG A 731 5.24 36.75 2.44
C ARG A 731 4.19 36.84 3.54
N LYS A 732 3.30 37.85 3.48
CA LYS A 732 2.17 38.02 4.38
C LYS A 732 0.86 38.00 3.61
N LYS A 733 -0.09 37.13 3.98
CA LYS A 733 -1.45 37.07 3.44
C LYS A 733 -2.45 36.70 4.53
N GLN A 734 -3.72 36.99 4.28
CA GLN A 734 -4.82 36.58 5.14
C GLN A 734 -5.29 35.17 4.73
N VAL A 735 -5.59 34.31 5.72
CA VAL A 735 -6.22 33.00 5.52
C VAL A 735 -7.35 32.79 6.54
N THR A 736 -8.27 31.88 6.25
CA THR A 736 -9.37 31.50 7.16
C THR A 736 -9.24 30.02 7.50
N VAL A 737 -9.16 29.71 8.80
CA VAL A 737 -9.17 28.35 9.35
C VAL A 737 -10.59 28.00 9.77
N SER A 738 -11.20 27.00 9.11
CA SER A 738 -12.59 26.59 9.35
C SER A 738 -12.75 25.34 10.22
N ASP A 739 -11.74 24.48 10.27
CA ASP A 739 -11.80 23.11 10.80
C ASP A 739 -11.01 22.92 12.12
N SER A 740 -10.55 24.02 12.74
CA SER A 740 -9.64 24.04 13.90
C SER A 740 -8.18 23.60 13.62
N LYS A 741 -7.76 23.57 12.35
CA LYS A 741 -6.38 23.28 11.92
C LYS A 741 -5.89 24.31 10.89
N LEU A 742 -4.65 24.78 11.05
CA LEU A 742 -3.92 25.43 9.96
C LEU A 742 -3.10 24.36 9.25
N THR A 743 -3.34 24.22 7.96
CA THR A 743 -2.68 23.24 7.08
C THR A 743 -1.80 23.98 6.09
N MET A 744 -0.51 23.64 6.08
CA MET A 744 0.48 24.21 5.18
C MET A 744 1.14 23.11 4.33
N ASN A 745 0.97 23.20 3.01
CA ASN A 745 1.67 22.36 2.04
C ASN A 745 3.00 23.04 1.66
N MET A 746 4.12 22.31 1.74
CA MET A 746 5.44 22.77 1.30
C MET A 746 6.13 21.77 0.36
N GLY A 747 7.02 22.27 -0.50
CA GLY A 747 7.86 21.45 -1.35
C GLY A 747 7.27 21.12 -2.72
N VAL A 748 8.15 20.75 -3.65
CA VAL A 748 7.87 20.20 -4.99
C VAL A 748 8.98 19.18 -5.27
N SER A 749 8.63 17.97 -5.69
CA SER A 749 9.59 16.86 -5.84
C SER A 749 10.86 17.27 -6.60
N GLY A 750 12.02 16.95 -6.04
CA GLY A 750 13.33 17.32 -6.60
C GLY A 750 13.72 18.80 -6.47
N LYS A 751 12.96 19.62 -5.71
CA LYS A 751 13.21 21.05 -5.52
C LYS A 751 13.15 21.47 -4.05
N TYR A 752 14.09 22.32 -3.63
CA TYR A 752 14.27 22.66 -2.23
C TYR A 752 13.35 23.81 -1.79
N THR A 753 12.44 23.53 -0.85
CA THR A 753 11.77 24.56 -0.04
C THR A 753 12.47 24.66 1.31
N MET A 754 13.08 25.81 1.58
CA MET A 754 13.87 26.08 2.79
C MET A 754 13.06 26.97 3.73
N LEU A 755 12.48 26.40 4.79
CA LEU A 755 11.54 27.08 5.68
C LEU A 755 12.24 27.63 6.92
N ASN A 756 11.88 28.84 7.38
CA ASN A 756 12.47 29.46 8.58
C ASN A 756 11.46 29.68 9.72
N TYR A 757 10.39 30.43 9.48
CA TYR A 757 9.41 30.78 10.53
C TYR A 757 8.02 31.05 9.95
N LEU A 758 7.02 30.96 10.84
CA LEU A 758 5.62 31.27 10.58
C LEU A 758 5.04 32.06 11.75
N ASP A 759 4.60 33.28 11.48
CA ASP A 759 3.80 34.09 12.40
C ASP A 759 2.32 33.91 12.03
N ILE A 760 1.52 33.52 13.00
CA ILE A 760 0.07 33.34 12.91
C ILE A 760 -0.55 34.42 13.79
N GLU A 761 -1.06 35.50 13.20
CA GLU A 761 -1.62 36.64 13.95
C GLU A 761 -3.14 36.69 13.76
N ALA A 762 -3.90 36.48 14.85
CA ALA A 762 -5.34 36.53 14.83
C ALA A 762 -5.84 37.92 14.42
N ILE A 763 -6.78 37.95 13.48
CA ILE A 763 -7.51 39.18 13.17
C ILE A 763 -8.67 39.25 14.16
N ALA A 764 -8.72 40.33 14.94
CA ALA A 764 -9.82 40.57 15.87
C ALA A 764 -11.14 40.62 15.07
N SER A 765 -11.93 39.56 15.18
CA SER A 765 -13.29 39.55 14.65
C SER A 765 -14.07 40.63 15.38
N SER A 766 -14.69 41.55 14.64
CA SER A 766 -15.52 42.61 15.22
C SER A 766 -16.75 41.98 15.87
N ALA A 767 -16.64 41.70 17.18
CA ALA A 767 -17.65 40.99 17.93
C ALA A 767 -18.92 41.83 18.05
N THR A 768 -19.97 41.45 17.33
CA THR A 768 -21.33 41.94 17.58
C THR A 768 -21.76 41.44 18.96
N THR A 769 -21.64 42.30 19.97
CA THR A 769 -21.73 41.89 21.37
C THR A 769 -23.18 41.58 21.79
N SER A 770 -23.49 40.30 21.97
CA SER A 770 -24.63 39.87 22.79
C SER A 770 -24.14 39.69 24.23
N THR A 771 -24.21 40.75 25.04
CA THR A 771 -23.80 40.72 26.44
C THR A 771 -24.75 39.89 27.30
N THR A 772 -24.20 38.85 27.94
CA THR A 772 -24.77 38.29 29.18
C THR A 772 -23.65 38.18 30.20
N THR A 773 -23.78 38.92 31.31
CA THR A 773 -22.70 39.15 32.27
C THR A 773 -22.79 38.17 33.44
N THR A 774 -21.71 37.40 33.69
CA THR A 774 -21.53 36.71 34.97
C THR A 774 -20.09 36.80 35.44
N THR A 775 -19.86 37.56 36.51
CA THR A 775 -18.55 37.78 37.16
C THR A 775 -18.24 36.74 38.22
N THR A 776 -17.01 36.19 38.23
CA THR A 776 -16.34 35.84 39.49
C THR A 776 -14.81 35.89 39.44
N THR A 777 -14.25 36.36 40.55
CA THR A 777 -12.87 36.77 40.88
C THR A 777 -11.77 35.70 40.87
N SER A 778 -10.53 36.18 40.70
CA SER A 778 -9.25 35.48 40.80
C SER A 778 -8.68 35.35 42.23
N ILE A 779 -7.85 34.33 42.48
CA ILE A 779 -6.79 34.34 43.52
C ILE A 779 -5.52 33.70 42.94
N ALA A 780 -4.36 34.29 43.21
CA ALA A 780 -3.03 33.74 42.90
C ALA A 780 -2.26 33.45 44.20
N VAL A 781 -1.41 32.42 44.20
CA VAL A 781 -0.50 32.09 45.31
C VAL A 781 0.90 31.81 44.75
N SER A 782 1.92 32.39 45.38
CA SER A 782 3.34 32.24 45.03
C SER A 782 4.14 31.59 46.15
N THR A 783 5.05 30.68 45.83
CA THR A 783 6.13 30.26 46.75
C THR A 783 7.43 29.94 45.99
N SER A 784 8.55 30.24 46.66
CA SER A 784 9.94 29.95 46.26
C SER A 784 10.31 28.46 46.55
N THR A 785 11.51 27.89 46.33
CA THR A 785 12.84 28.40 46.72
C THR A 785 14.02 27.50 46.23
N THR A 786 15.18 28.13 45.97
CA THR A 786 16.60 27.66 46.13
C THR A 786 17.23 26.50 45.35
N THR A 787 18.46 26.81 44.90
CA THR A 787 19.54 26.00 44.32
C THR A 787 20.42 25.27 45.35
N LYS A 788 21.21 24.28 44.89
CA LYS A 788 22.53 23.96 45.49
C LYS A 788 23.50 23.38 44.45
N THR A 789 24.77 23.76 44.56
CA THR A 789 25.87 23.41 43.64
C THR A 789 27.06 22.94 44.46
N THR A 790 27.84 21.97 43.99
CA THR A 790 29.21 21.70 44.49
C THR A 790 30.11 21.11 43.41
N THR A 791 31.36 21.58 43.40
CA THR A 791 32.47 21.24 42.49
C THR A 791 33.47 20.28 43.14
N SER A 792 34.31 19.61 42.34
CA SER A 792 35.63 19.13 42.79
C SER A 792 36.62 19.01 41.61
N THR A 793 37.92 18.99 41.94
CA THR A 793 39.06 19.24 41.02
C THR A 793 39.96 18.00 40.85
N ALA A 794 40.85 18.01 39.86
CA ALA A 794 41.62 16.84 39.38
C ALA A 794 42.97 16.58 40.10
N VAL A 795 43.45 15.33 40.01
CA VAL A 795 44.87 14.89 40.20
C VAL A 795 45.15 13.68 39.27
N SER A 796 46.41 13.43 38.92
CA SER A 796 46.91 12.32 38.08
C SER A 796 47.65 11.24 38.92
N THR A 797 48.34 10.19 38.43
CA THR A 797 48.76 9.73 37.07
C THR A 797 49.10 8.23 37.17
N SER A 798 48.63 7.36 36.27
CA SER A 798 49.31 6.07 35.98
C SER A 798 48.91 5.44 34.65
N THR A 799 49.84 4.72 34.02
CA THR A 799 49.64 3.93 32.79
C THR A 799 49.13 2.53 33.12
N THR A 800 47.99 2.14 32.53
CA THR A 800 47.52 0.76 32.46
C THR A 800 46.87 0.47 31.11
N THR A 801 46.90 -0.81 30.73
CA THR A 801 46.37 -1.35 29.46
C THR A 801 44.92 -0.93 29.20
N SER A 802 44.64 -0.38 28.02
CA SER A 802 43.29 0.01 27.61
C SER A 802 42.39 -1.21 27.40
N THR A 803 41.64 -1.57 28.45
CA THR A 803 40.41 -2.34 28.30
C THR A 803 39.34 -1.44 27.71
N THR A 804 39.19 -1.46 26.39
CA THR A 804 38.11 -0.75 25.69
C THR A 804 36.76 -1.14 26.27
N VAL A 805 36.05 -0.15 26.83
CA VAL A 805 34.70 -0.35 27.39
C VAL A 805 33.77 -0.80 26.26
N PRO A 806 33.04 -1.93 26.40
CA PRO A 806 32.21 -2.44 25.32
C PRO A 806 31.13 -1.43 24.87
N SER A 807 31.13 -1.12 23.58
CA SER A 807 30.26 -0.11 22.95
C SER A 807 29.07 -0.75 22.23
N LEU A 808 28.00 0.03 22.01
CA LEU A 808 26.90 -0.31 21.11
C LEU A 808 27.18 0.10 19.65
N LEU A 809 28.19 0.93 19.40
CA LEU A 809 28.60 1.34 18.07
C LEU A 809 30.12 1.46 18.02
N ILE A 810 30.76 0.76 17.07
CA ILE A 810 32.18 0.92 16.76
C ILE A 810 32.32 1.16 15.27
N LYS A 811 33.12 2.16 14.89
CA LYS A 811 33.53 2.40 13.51
C LYS A 811 34.94 1.85 13.31
N ALA A 812 35.18 1.16 12.20
CA ALA A 812 36.51 0.69 11.81
C ALA A 812 36.80 1.08 10.36
N ASN A 813 38.07 1.36 10.06
CA ASN A 813 38.54 1.67 8.71
C ASN A 813 39.53 0.61 8.19
N SER A 814 39.91 0.68 6.91
CA SER A 814 40.73 -0.33 6.22
C SER A 814 42.12 -0.57 6.85
N SER A 815 42.71 0.41 7.55
CA SER A 815 43.99 0.22 8.27
C SER A 815 43.86 -0.72 9.48
N GLN A 816 42.64 -0.98 9.95
CA GLN A 816 42.32 -1.84 11.08
C GLN A 816 41.92 -3.26 10.65
N ALA A 817 42.17 -3.65 9.39
CA ALA A 817 41.79 -4.97 8.85
C ALA A 817 42.23 -6.16 9.73
N GLY A 818 43.47 -6.13 10.24
CA GLY A 818 44.00 -7.16 11.15
C GLY A 818 43.41 -7.14 12.57
N GLN A 819 42.60 -6.13 12.91
CA GLN A 819 41.97 -5.96 14.22
C GLN A 819 40.46 -6.25 14.20
N LEU A 820 39.84 -6.49 13.03
CA LEU A 820 38.39 -6.65 12.93
C LEU A 820 37.83 -7.77 13.83
N GLY A 821 38.58 -8.87 14.00
CA GLY A 821 38.21 -9.96 14.91
C GLY A 821 38.17 -9.58 16.39
N SER A 822 39.05 -8.71 16.89
CA SER A 822 38.97 -8.22 18.26
C SER A 822 37.94 -7.10 18.40
N ILE A 823 37.79 -6.26 17.38
CA ILE A 823 36.78 -5.19 17.32
C ILE A 823 35.37 -5.78 17.43
N VAL A 824 35.01 -6.79 16.62
CA VAL A 824 33.65 -7.36 16.65
C VAL A 824 33.33 -8.04 17.99
N ASN A 825 34.30 -8.69 18.62
CA ASN A 825 34.12 -9.30 19.96
C ASN A 825 34.16 -8.28 21.12
N SER A 826 34.53 -7.02 20.87
CA SER A 826 34.47 -5.94 21.87
C SER A 826 33.11 -5.23 21.92
N LEU A 827 32.18 -5.54 20.99
CA LEU A 827 30.83 -5.00 21.00
C LEU A 827 29.98 -5.59 22.14
N LYS A 828 29.03 -4.79 22.65
CA LYS A 828 27.92 -5.33 23.44
C LYS A 828 26.90 -6.00 22.54
N SER A 829 26.13 -6.94 23.09
CA SER A 829 24.93 -7.46 22.43
C SER A 829 23.96 -6.31 22.11
N GLY A 830 23.42 -6.29 20.90
CA GLY A 830 22.71 -5.14 20.31
C GLY A 830 23.63 -4.15 19.58
N GLY A 831 24.93 -4.40 19.54
CA GLY A 831 25.94 -3.49 19.00
C GLY A 831 26.13 -3.59 17.47
N THR A 832 26.64 -2.50 16.89
CA THR A 832 26.93 -2.39 15.45
C THR A 832 28.41 -2.10 15.17
N LEU A 833 29.01 -2.86 14.27
CA LEU A 833 30.26 -2.53 13.58
C LEU A 833 29.94 -1.83 12.25
N LEU A 834 30.30 -0.55 12.15
CA LEU A 834 30.29 0.20 10.89
C LEU A 834 31.68 0.16 10.26
N LEU A 835 31.75 -0.28 9.01
CA LEU A 835 32.96 -0.31 8.21
C LEU A 835 32.97 0.90 7.27
N ALA A 836 33.99 1.75 7.39
CA ALA A 836 34.20 2.87 6.47
C ALA A 836 34.59 2.37 5.07
N ASP A 837 34.29 3.17 4.04
CA ASP A 837 34.63 2.89 2.63
C ASP A 837 36.14 2.54 2.48
N GLY A 838 36.45 1.39 1.86
CA GLY A 838 37.81 0.91 1.64
C GLY A 838 37.94 -0.61 1.45
N THR A 839 39.14 -1.04 1.06
CA THR A 839 39.51 -2.46 0.94
C THR A 839 40.32 -2.91 2.14
N TYR A 840 39.84 -3.94 2.84
CA TYR A 840 40.40 -4.51 4.05
C TYR A 840 41.10 -5.82 3.68
N ASN A 841 42.43 -5.77 3.50
CA ASN A 841 43.23 -6.97 3.24
C ASN A 841 43.44 -7.73 4.55
N LEU A 842 42.81 -8.90 4.68
CA LEU A 842 42.73 -9.63 5.96
C LEU A 842 43.99 -10.44 6.28
N ASN A 843 44.78 -10.79 5.27
CA ASN A 843 46.11 -11.42 5.40
C ASN A 843 46.15 -12.67 6.31
N GLY A 844 45.09 -13.49 6.30
CA GLY A 844 44.95 -14.67 7.16
C GLY A 844 44.07 -14.47 8.39
N GLY A 845 43.82 -13.22 8.79
CA GLY A 845 42.87 -12.89 9.86
C GLY A 845 41.41 -13.14 9.45
N TYR A 846 40.56 -13.43 10.43
CA TYR A 846 39.12 -13.66 10.27
C TYR A 846 38.32 -13.01 11.42
N MET A 847 37.01 -12.91 11.25
CA MET A 847 36.09 -12.43 12.28
C MET A 847 35.26 -13.58 12.85
N TRP A 848 35.58 -13.99 14.08
CA TRP A 848 34.69 -14.79 14.92
C TRP A 848 33.61 -13.90 15.53
N VAL A 849 32.33 -14.18 15.30
CA VAL A 849 31.19 -13.44 15.87
C VAL A 849 30.55 -14.28 16.98
N GLY A 850 31.11 -14.18 18.19
CA GLY A 850 30.63 -14.89 19.38
C GLY A 850 29.64 -14.11 20.25
N VAL A 851 29.40 -12.83 19.93
CA VAL A 851 28.44 -11.98 20.66
C VAL A 851 27.10 -11.98 19.91
N PRO A 852 25.95 -12.25 20.57
CA PRO A 852 24.65 -12.26 19.91
C PRO A 852 24.11 -10.85 19.66
N LYS A 853 23.15 -10.71 18.72
CA LYS A 853 22.51 -9.44 18.34
C LYS A 853 23.50 -8.39 17.81
N ILE A 854 24.49 -8.81 17.02
CA ILE A 854 25.48 -7.91 16.41
C ILE A 854 25.11 -7.61 14.96
N THR A 855 25.22 -6.34 14.57
CA THR A 855 25.14 -5.93 13.16
C THR A 855 26.53 -5.58 12.63
N ILE A 856 26.90 -6.07 11.45
CA ILE A 856 28.12 -5.68 10.73
C ILE A 856 27.70 -5.14 9.36
N ARG A 857 28.04 -3.87 9.08
CA ARG A 857 27.64 -3.22 7.81
C ARG A 857 28.58 -2.12 7.36
N SER A 858 28.45 -1.67 6.11
CA SER A 858 29.11 -0.44 5.66
C SER A 858 28.50 0.80 6.32
N GLU A 859 29.35 1.81 6.52
CA GLU A 859 28.93 3.15 6.94
C GLU A 859 28.11 3.84 5.84
N SER A 860 28.53 3.71 4.58
CA SER A 860 27.88 4.32 3.41
C SER A 860 26.59 3.62 2.95
N GLY A 861 26.31 2.40 3.41
CA GLY A 861 25.22 1.57 2.89
C GLY A 861 25.45 1.03 1.48
N ASN A 862 26.65 1.20 0.93
CA ASN A 862 27.02 0.74 -0.41
C ASN A 862 28.03 -0.41 -0.35
N ARG A 863 27.56 -1.62 -0.67
CA ARG A 863 28.38 -2.85 -0.61
C ARG A 863 29.65 -2.80 -1.46
N GLU A 864 29.60 -2.16 -2.63
CA GLU A 864 30.75 -2.08 -3.55
C GLU A 864 31.90 -1.20 -3.01
N LYS A 865 31.66 -0.42 -1.95
CA LYS A 865 32.67 0.45 -1.35
C LYS A 865 33.38 -0.15 -0.14
N VAL A 866 32.89 -1.25 0.44
CA VAL A 866 33.53 -1.91 1.58
C VAL A 866 33.85 -3.35 1.19
N ILE A 867 35.13 -3.61 0.94
CA ILE A 867 35.60 -4.91 0.42
C ILE A 867 36.46 -5.59 1.48
N LEU A 868 36.00 -6.70 2.03
CA LEU A 868 36.77 -7.59 2.89
C LEU A 868 37.43 -8.68 2.03
N ASP A 869 38.76 -8.71 2.00
CA ASP A 869 39.51 -9.54 1.06
C ASP A 869 40.41 -10.56 1.78
N GLY A 870 40.08 -11.84 1.61
CA GLY A 870 40.80 -12.95 2.23
C GLY A 870 42.09 -13.34 1.50
N GLY A 871 42.29 -12.89 0.25
CA GLY A 871 43.47 -13.18 -0.56
C GLY A 871 43.76 -14.68 -0.82
N TYR A 872 42.80 -15.57 -0.59
CA TYR A 872 42.95 -17.03 -0.44
C TYR A 872 43.89 -17.49 0.69
N VAL A 873 44.17 -16.60 1.65
CA VAL A 873 44.97 -16.89 2.85
C VAL A 873 44.07 -17.05 4.08
N THR A 874 43.13 -16.12 4.30
CA THR A 874 42.08 -16.22 5.33
C THR A 874 41.20 -17.44 5.08
N THR A 875 40.94 -18.25 6.11
CA THR A 875 40.13 -19.48 6.00
C THR A 875 38.69 -19.16 5.64
N GLU A 876 37.93 -18.66 6.60
CA GLU A 876 36.59 -18.10 6.44
C GLU A 876 36.63 -16.65 6.90
N ILE A 877 36.00 -15.73 6.16
CA ILE A 877 36.10 -14.30 6.50
C ILE A 877 35.22 -13.95 7.70
N LEU A 878 33.98 -14.43 7.70
CA LEU A 878 33.03 -14.33 8.82
C LEU A 878 32.67 -15.73 9.33
N GLN A 879 32.95 -16.00 10.61
CA GLN A 879 32.47 -17.18 11.33
C GLN A 879 31.41 -16.73 12.35
N ILE A 880 30.15 -17.06 12.12
CA ILE A 880 29.00 -16.65 12.94
C ILE A 880 28.62 -17.80 13.87
N ALA A 881 28.85 -17.58 15.16
CA ALA A 881 28.64 -18.58 16.23
C ALA A 881 27.66 -18.09 17.32
N ALA A 882 26.89 -17.04 17.04
CA ALA A 882 25.92 -16.45 17.96
C ALA A 882 24.63 -16.05 17.23
N SER A 883 23.51 -16.03 17.96
CA SER A 883 22.17 -15.74 17.43
C SER A 883 21.93 -14.25 17.15
N ASP A 884 20.92 -13.98 16.33
CA ASP A 884 20.43 -12.64 15.96
C ASP A 884 21.49 -11.74 15.27
N VAL A 885 22.49 -12.34 14.61
CA VAL A 885 23.55 -11.60 13.90
C VAL A 885 23.10 -11.15 12.51
N THR A 886 23.32 -9.87 12.18
CA THR A 886 23.02 -9.28 10.87
C THR A 886 24.30 -8.85 10.15
N ILE A 887 24.47 -9.29 8.90
CA ILE A 887 25.53 -8.87 7.99
C ILE A 887 24.87 -8.15 6.80
N SER A 888 25.26 -6.91 6.51
CA SER A 888 24.68 -6.19 5.37
C SER A 888 25.59 -5.18 4.67
N ASP A 889 25.24 -4.84 3.45
CA ASP A 889 25.83 -3.72 2.69
C ASP A 889 27.36 -3.77 2.57
N ILE A 890 27.96 -4.95 2.40
CA ILE A 890 29.42 -5.15 2.25
C ILE A 890 29.75 -6.19 1.17
N THR A 891 30.97 -6.14 0.66
CA THR A 891 31.54 -7.15 -0.23
C THR A 891 32.55 -8.02 0.52
N LEU A 892 32.48 -9.34 0.36
CA LEU A 892 33.50 -10.29 0.81
C LEU A 892 34.06 -11.04 -0.40
N LYS A 893 35.37 -11.21 -0.48
CA LYS A 893 35.97 -11.99 -1.58
C LYS A 893 37.21 -12.80 -1.24
N ARG A 894 37.46 -13.83 -2.05
CA ARG A 894 38.69 -14.63 -2.05
C ARG A 894 38.99 -15.27 -0.68
N ALA A 895 38.01 -15.93 -0.08
CA ALA A 895 38.26 -16.79 1.08
C ALA A 895 38.95 -18.09 0.63
N LYS A 896 39.82 -18.66 1.48
CA LYS A 896 40.42 -19.98 1.23
C LYS A 896 39.37 -21.10 1.32
N TYR A 897 38.39 -20.98 2.22
CA TYR A 897 37.24 -21.87 2.34
C TYR A 897 35.95 -21.10 2.03
N HIS A 898 35.18 -20.71 3.05
CA HIS A 898 33.88 -20.04 2.92
C HIS A 898 33.98 -18.53 3.08
N LEU A 899 33.15 -17.73 2.42
CA LEU A 899 33.13 -16.28 2.68
C LEU A 899 32.40 -16.01 4.01
N ILE A 900 31.27 -16.71 4.24
CA ILE A 900 30.53 -16.70 5.50
C ILE A 900 30.28 -18.15 5.95
N HIS A 901 30.56 -18.45 7.22
CA HIS A 901 30.25 -19.73 7.84
C HIS A 901 29.38 -19.50 9.08
N VAL A 902 28.14 -19.96 9.04
CA VAL A 902 27.21 -19.95 10.17
C VAL A 902 27.24 -21.34 10.82
N MET A 903 27.59 -21.41 12.10
CA MET A 903 27.84 -22.68 12.77
C MET A 903 27.31 -22.66 14.20
N ALA A 904 26.56 -23.70 14.57
CA ALA A 904 26.08 -23.85 15.94
C ALA A 904 27.26 -24.03 16.92
N ALA A 905 27.16 -23.40 18.10
CA ALA A 905 28.16 -23.51 19.15
C ALA A 905 28.16 -24.92 19.77
N THR A 906 29.16 -25.21 20.61
CA THR A 906 29.27 -26.50 21.30
C THR A 906 28.04 -26.82 22.15
N ASP A 907 27.46 -25.81 22.80
CA ASP A 907 26.42 -25.92 23.83
C ASP A 907 25.08 -25.24 23.47
N ALA A 908 25.04 -24.38 22.44
CA ALA A 908 23.86 -23.60 22.04
C ALA A 908 23.59 -23.61 20.51
N ASP A 909 22.31 -23.50 20.15
CA ASP A 909 21.87 -23.29 18.77
C ASP A 909 22.16 -21.85 18.31
N VAL A 910 22.38 -21.65 17.02
CA VAL A 910 22.44 -20.33 16.38
C VAL A 910 21.12 -20.08 15.67
N GLN A 911 20.47 -18.95 15.97
CA GLN A 911 19.15 -18.59 15.47
C GLN A 911 19.19 -17.24 14.75
N ASN A 912 18.28 -17.03 13.80
CA ASN A 912 17.95 -15.71 13.24
C ASN A 912 19.15 -14.96 12.61
N THR A 913 20.11 -15.65 12.00
CA THR A 913 21.20 -14.98 11.25
C THR A 913 20.65 -14.34 9.98
N VAL A 914 20.92 -13.05 9.74
CA VAL A 914 20.48 -12.31 8.55
C VAL A 914 21.69 -11.89 7.72
N ILE A 915 21.71 -12.28 6.45
CA ILE A 915 22.72 -11.86 5.46
C ILE A 915 21.96 -11.13 4.36
N ARG A 916 22.09 -9.80 4.26
CA ARG A 916 21.27 -8.98 3.34
C ARG A 916 22.07 -7.98 2.55
N ASN A 917 21.83 -7.87 1.24
CA ASN A 917 22.50 -6.89 0.38
C ASN A 917 24.05 -7.01 0.41
N VAL A 918 24.56 -8.25 0.49
CA VAL A 918 25.99 -8.56 0.50
C VAL A 918 26.44 -9.00 -0.89
N HIS A 919 27.68 -8.71 -1.28
CA HIS A 919 28.31 -9.23 -2.49
C HIS A 919 29.39 -10.26 -2.11
N LEU A 920 29.27 -11.50 -2.58
CA LEU A 920 30.16 -12.62 -2.25
C LEU A 920 30.86 -13.10 -3.52
N ILE A 921 32.19 -13.01 -3.57
CA ILE A 921 32.97 -13.23 -4.81
C ILE A 921 34.08 -14.27 -4.57
N ASP A 922 34.15 -15.28 -5.43
CA ASP A 922 35.22 -16.28 -5.49
C ASP A 922 35.59 -16.96 -4.14
N PRO A 923 34.69 -17.75 -3.53
CA PRO A 923 35.07 -18.65 -2.42
C PRO A 923 35.98 -19.79 -2.91
N GLY A 924 36.91 -20.27 -2.08
CA GLY A 924 37.64 -21.51 -2.35
C GLY A 924 36.79 -22.78 -2.17
N GLN A 925 35.70 -22.68 -1.41
CA GLN A 925 34.68 -23.73 -1.25
C GLN A 925 33.27 -23.15 -1.51
N GLN A 926 32.27 -23.41 -0.66
CA GLN A 926 30.95 -22.78 -0.78
C GLN A 926 30.96 -21.34 -0.26
N ALA A 927 30.21 -20.41 -0.87
CA ALA A 927 30.22 -18.99 -0.47
C ALA A 927 29.62 -18.77 0.92
N ILE A 928 28.46 -19.37 1.20
CA ILE A 928 27.82 -19.40 2.52
C ILE A 928 27.69 -20.86 2.96
N LYS A 929 28.31 -21.21 4.09
CA LYS A 929 28.20 -22.53 4.73
C LYS A 929 27.34 -22.44 5.98
N ILE A 930 26.40 -23.36 6.19
CA ILE A 930 25.54 -23.42 7.37
C ILE A 930 25.62 -24.83 7.96
N ASN A 931 26.13 -24.97 9.19
CA ASN A 931 26.38 -26.28 9.81
C ASN A 931 25.81 -26.40 11.25
N GLN A 932 25.34 -27.60 11.58
CA GLN A 932 25.23 -28.07 12.97
C GLN A 932 26.61 -28.19 13.66
N ASN A 933 26.63 -28.27 15.00
CA ASN A 933 27.86 -28.53 15.75
C ASN A 933 28.43 -29.93 15.48
N SER A 934 29.70 -30.18 15.80
CA SER A 934 30.36 -31.47 15.50
C SER A 934 29.67 -32.69 16.15
N ALA A 935 28.97 -32.48 17.27
CA ALA A 935 28.20 -33.52 17.96
C ALA A 935 26.83 -33.82 17.34
N LYS A 936 26.38 -33.02 16.34
CA LYS A 936 25.03 -33.07 15.74
C LYS A 936 23.88 -32.90 16.75
N THR A 937 24.12 -32.10 17.78
CA THR A 937 23.18 -31.83 18.90
C THR A 937 22.75 -30.37 19.00
N ARG A 938 23.38 -29.47 18.23
CA ARG A 938 23.02 -28.04 18.10
C ARG A 938 23.03 -27.62 16.64
N PHE A 939 22.13 -26.72 16.27
CA PHE A 939 21.79 -26.41 14.88
C PHE A 939 21.82 -24.90 14.59
N ALA A 940 21.98 -24.55 13.32
CA ALA A 940 21.91 -23.18 12.82
C ALA A 940 20.60 -23.01 12.04
N ASP A 941 19.61 -22.36 12.66
CA ASP A 941 18.21 -22.35 12.21
C ASP A 941 17.66 -20.91 12.03
N ASN A 942 16.53 -20.81 11.33
CA ASN A 942 15.71 -19.60 11.14
C ASN A 942 16.42 -18.39 10.51
N GLY A 943 17.50 -18.63 9.74
CA GLY A 943 18.25 -17.57 9.08
C GLY A 943 17.63 -17.03 7.79
N ILE A 944 18.12 -15.88 7.32
CA ILE A 944 17.70 -15.18 6.10
C ILE A 944 18.92 -14.85 5.23
N ILE A 945 18.83 -15.10 3.93
CA ILE A 945 19.81 -14.67 2.91
C ILE A 945 19.02 -13.91 1.84
N ALA A 946 19.19 -12.60 1.70
CA ALA A 946 18.35 -11.79 0.80
C ALA A 946 18.99 -10.60 0.09
N GLY A 947 18.65 -10.37 -1.19
CA GLY A 947 19.18 -9.24 -1.96
C GLY A 947 20.68 -9.30 -2.26
N CYS A 948 21.31 -10.46 -2.03
CA CYS A 948 22.74 -10.66 -2.19
C CYS A 948 23.11 -10.99 -3.65
N ARG A 949 24.34 -10.64 -4.05
CA ARG A 949 24.98 -11.16 -5.26
C ARG A 949 26.05 -12.17 -4.84
N ILE A 950 26.02 -13.38 -5.38
CA ILE A 950 26.92 -14.47 -5.02
C ILE A 950 27.52 -15.03 -6.30
N GLU A 951 28.80 -14.77 -6.57
CA GLU A 951 29.41 -15.08 -7.86
C GLU A 951 30.73 -15.86 -7.76
N MET A 952 30.94 -16.70 -8.76
CA MET A 952 32.16 -17.43 -9.02
C MET A 952 32.69 -17.03 -10.41
N THR A 953 33.84 -16.37 -10.45
CA THR A 953 34.49 -15.90 -11.69
C THR A 953 35.42 -16.95 -12.29
N ASP A 954 35.92 -16.74 -13.51
CA ASP A 954 36.96 -17.59 -14.12
C ASP A 954 38.30 -17.57 -13.38
N ALA A 955 38.54 -16.53 -12.57
CA ALA A 955 39.70 -16.48 -11.68
C ALA A 955 39.45 -17.32 -10.41
N GLY A 956 38.26 -17.23 -9.83
CA GLY A 956 37.81 -18.03 -8.69
C GLY A 956 37.77 -19.53 -8.99
N ARG A 957 37.25 -19.93 -10.16
CA ARG A 957 37.19 -21.36 -10.59
C ARG A 957 38.55 -22.06 -10.52
N LYS A 958 39.66 -21.34 -10.71
CA LYS A 958 41.05 -21.85 -10.63
C LYS A 958 41.59 -21.97 -9.20
N LYS A 959 40.76 -21.67 -8.20
CA LYS A 959 41.09 -21.65 -6.76
C LYS A 959 40.14 -22.53 -5.93
N VAL A 960 39.16 -23.17 -6.58
CA VAL A 960 38.25 -24.15 -5.97
C VAL A 960 39.03 -25.38 -5.50
N PHE A 961 38.64 -25.93 -4.35
CA PHE A 961 39.18 -27.17 -3.83
C PHE A 961 38.55 -28.38 -4.55
N GLU A 962 39.39 -29.33 -4.97
CA GLU A 962 38.92 -30.66 -5.39
C GLU A 962 38.96 -31.62 -4.19
N ILE A 963 37.83 -32.27 -3.89
CA ILE A 963 37.71 -33.23 -2.79
C ILE A 963 37.02 -34.49 -3.32
N ASN A 964 37.69 -35.64 -3.18
CA ASN A 964 37.19 -36.95 -3.66
C ASN A 964 36.76 -36.96 -5.14
N GLY A 965 37.44 -36.19 -5.99
CA GLY A 965 37.11 -36.05 -7.42
C GLY A 965 35.95 -35.09 -7.72
N SER A 966 35.35 -34.46 -6.70
CA SER A 966 34.30 -33.45 -6.84
C SER A 966 34.84 -32.02 -6.78
N CYS A 967 34.21 -31.12 -7.53
CA CYS A 967 34.45 -29.67 -7.48
C CYS A 967 33.77 -29.10 -6.23
N TYR A 968 34.51 -28.91 -5.13
CA TYR A 968 33.91 -28.65 -3.82
C TYR A 968 33.53 -27.16 -3.61
N THR A 969 32.72 -26.61 -4.50
CA THR A 969 32.18 -25.24 -4.44
C THR A 969 30.67 -25.20 -4.69
N GLY A 970 30.03 -24.11 -4.29
CA GLY A 970 28.58 -23.88 -4.38
C GLY A 970 28.23 -22.50 -3.80
N GLY A 971 26.99 -22.04 -3.99
CA GLY A 971 26.58 -20.72 -3.48
C GLY A 971 26.27 -20.78 -1.98
N VAL A 972 25.11 -21.31 -1.64
CA VAL A 972 24.69 -21.60 -0.25
C VAL A 972 24.69 -23.11 -0.05
N ASP A 973 25.35 -23.63 0.99
CA ASP A 973 25.26 -25.04 1.39
C ASP A 973 24.97 -25.19 2.88
N ALA A 974 23.87 -25.90 3.19
CA ALA A 974 23.31 -25.99 4.52
C ALA A 974 23.02 -27.43 4.96
N HIS A 975 23.52 -27.77 6.14
CA HIS A 975 23.44 -29.09 6.74
C HIS A 975 22.58 -29.06 8.01
N GLN A 976 21.61 -29.97 8.10
CA GLN A 976 20.73 -30.13 9.26
C GLN A 976 20.01 -28.84 9.70
N ALA A 977 19.84 -27.87 8.81
CA ALA A 977 19.35 -26.53 9.10
C ALA A 977 17.82 -26.43 8.93
N ARG A 978 17.14 -25.71 9.83
CA ARG A 978 15.68 -25.54 9.80
C ARG A 978 15.25 -24.10 9.53
N GLY A 979 14.17 -23.89 8.77
CA GLY A 979 13.44 -22.62 8.72
C GLY A 979 14.13 -21.47 7.98
N TRP A 980 15.19 -21.76 7.23
CA TRP A 980 15.95 -20.76 6.49
C TRP A 980 15.18 -20.20 5.29
N LYS A 981 15.36 -18.91 5.01
CA LYS A 981 14.75 -18.21 3.87
C LYS A 981 15.83 -17.61 2.96
N VAL A 982 15.88 -18.04 1.71
CA VAL A 982 16.83 -17.57 0.70
C VAL A 982 16.04 -16.93 -0.44
N TYR A 983 16.07 -15.59 -0.56
CA TYR A 983 15.21 -14.90 -1.52
C TYR A 983 15.75 -13.61 -2.13
N ASP A 984 15.28 -13.25 -3.33
CA ASP A 984 15.71 -12.04 -4.06
C ASP A 984 17.24 -11.94 -4.28
N ASN A 985 17.95 -13.07 -4.35
CA ASN A 985 19.41 -13.09 -4.59
C ASN A 985 19.75 -13.37 -6.06
N GLU A 986 20.89 -12.89 -6.53
CA GLU A 986 21.51 -13.27 -7.81
C GLU A 986 22.72 -14.17 -7.55
N ILE A 987 22.73 -15.38 -8.13
CA ILE A 987 23.76 -16.41 -7.87
C ILE A 987 24.31 -16.93 -9.20
N GLU A 988 25.59 -16.67 -9.50
CA GLU A 988 26.19 -16.93 -10.82
C GLU A 988 27.50 -17.75 -10.78
N GLY A 989 27.62 -18.72 -11.69
CA GLY A 989 28.90 -19.30 -12.10
C GLY A 989 29.43 -20.49 -11.30
N PHE A 990 28.65 -21.15 -10.43
CA PHE A 990 29.13 -22.31 -9.66
C PHE A 990 29.23 -23.58 -10.52
N TRP A 991 30.40 -23.80 -11.12
CA TRP A 991 30.82 -24.97 -11.91
C TRP A 991 32.36 -25.03 -12.03
N CYS A 992 32.93 -26.18 -12.41
CA CYS A 992 34.37 -26.34 -12.68
C CYS A 992 34.64 -26.68 -14.16
N SER A 993 35.77 -26.19 -14.68
CA SER A 993 36.18 -26.41 -16.09
C SER A 993 37.03 -27.67 -16.33
N GLN A 994 37.64 -28.25 -15.28
CA GLN A 994 38.54 -29.41 -15.39
C GLN A 994 38.33 -30.49 -14.31
N GLY A 995 37.27 -30.39 -13.50
CA GLY A 995 36.99 -31.29 -12.38
C GLY A 995 35.56 -31.84 -12.37
N GLY A 996 35.19 -32.53 -11.29
CA GLY A 996 33.86 -33.13 -11.10
C GLY A 996 32.73 -32.12 -10.86
N LEU A 997 31.53 -32.62 -10.57
CA LEU A 997 30.30 -31.84 -10.47
C LEU A 997 30.32 -30.87 -9.26
N ALA A 998 30.09 -29.58 -9.50
CA ALA A 998 29.98 -28.57 -8.43
C ALA A 998 28.71 -28.78 -7.59
N GLU A 999 28.70 -28.34 -6.33
CA GLU A 999 27.49 -28.28 -5.50
C GLU A 999 26.50 -27.23 -6.04
N PHE A 1000 25.28 -27.25 -5.50
CA PHE A 1000 24.23 -26.35 -5.97
C PHE A 1000 24.56 -24.87 -5.69
N GLY A 1001 23.98 -23.98 -6.50
CA GLY A 1001 23.88 -22.56 -6.18
C GLY A 1001 23.15 -22.33 -4.84
N ILE A 1002 22.15 -23.16 -4.53
CA ILE A 1002 21.48 -23.23 -3.22
C ILE A 1002 21.23 -24.70 -2.84
N HIS A 1003 21.84 -25.17 -1.75
CA HIS A 1003 21.76 -26.55 -1.27
C HIS A 1003 21.31 -26.61 0.19
N PHE A 1004 20.26 -27.38 0.49
CA PHE A 1004 19.84 -27.70 1.86
C PHE A 1004 19.65 -29.21 1.97
N TRP A 1005 20.44 -29.88 2.81
CA TRP A 1005 20.41 -31.35 2.91
C TRP A 1005 20.76 -31.87 4.32
N THR A 1006 21.10 -33.15 4.42
CA THR A 1006 21.38 -33.91 5.66
C THR A 1006 20.27 -33.86 6.73
N GLY A 1007 19.00 -33.76 6.33
CA GLY A 1007 17.85 -33.61 7.25
C GLY A 1007 17.51 -32.16 7.58
N SER A 1008 17.87 -31.23 6.69
CA SER A 1008 17.37 -29.85 6.73
C SER A 1008 15.84 -29.80 6.60
N ARG A 1009 15.20 -28.72 7.05
CA ARG A 1009 13.73 -28.64 7.12
C ARG A 1009 13.17 -27.23 6.95
N ASP A 1010 11.91 -27.11 6.49
CA ASP A 1010 11.15 -25.85 6.46
C ASP A 1010 11.84 -24.72 5.65
N THR A 1011 12.77 -25.06 4.75
CA THR A 1011 13.51 -24.08 3.95
C THR A 1011 12.61 -23.44 2.90
N LEU A 1012 12.64 -22.12 2.78
CA LEU A 1012 12.02 -21.35 1.69
C LEU A 1012 13.11 -20.80 0.75
N VAL A 1013 13.04 -21.15 -0.53
CA VAL A 1013 13.91 -20.59 -1.58
C VAL A 1013 13.02 -19.91 -2.61
N GLU A 1014 13.02 -18.58 -2.69
CA GLU A 1014 12.11 -17.86 -3.61
C GLU A 1014 12.64 -16.61 -4.31
N ARG A 1015 12.18 -16.33 -5.54
CA ARG A 1015 12.54 -15.12 -6.31
C ARG A 1015 14.04 -14.91 -6.55
N ASN A 1016 14.86 -15.95 -6.42
CA ASN A 1016 16.28 -15.87 -6.74
C ASN A 1016 16.50 -16.00 -8.25
N ARG A 1017 17.52 -15.31 -8.78
CA ARG A 1017 18.02 -15.46 -10.15
C ARG A 1017 19.31 -16.27 -10.12
N LEU A 1018 19.26 -17.50 -10.63
CA LEU A 1018 20.41 -18.39 -10.70
C LEU A 1018 20.91 -18.44 -12.14
N ILE A 1019 22.17 -18.13 -12.39
CA ILE A 1019 22.74 -18.03 -13.74
C ILE A 1019 23.97 -18.93 -13.86
N ASP A 1020 24.02 -19.79 -14.88
CA ASP A 1020 25.20 -20.57 -15.23
C ASP A 1020 25.86 -21.31 -14.05
N ASN A 1021 25.03 -21.93 -13.21
CA ASN A 1021 25.44 -22.88 -12.18
C ASN A 1021 25.25 -24.29 -12.73
N ALA A 1022 26.19 -25.22 -12.49
CA ALA A 1022 26.04 -26.61 -12.92
C ALA A 1022 24.80 -27.27 -12.29
N ARG A 1023 24.55 -26.94 -11.02
CA ARG A 1023 23.34 -27.30 -10.27
C ARG A 1023 22.70 -26.06 -9.67
N GLY A 1024 21.40 -25.86 -9.86
CA GLY A 1024 20.66 -24.69 -9.41
C GLY A 1024 20.26 -24.74 -7.94
N ILE A 1025 19.14 -25.40 -7.64
CA ILE A 1025 18.60 -25.52 -6.26
C ILE A 1025 18.45 -27.01 -5.90
N GLY A 1026 19.00 -27.43 -4.76
CA GLY A 1026 18.98 -28.82 -4.30
C GLY A 1026 18.41 -28.95 -2.90
N PHE A 1027 17.35 -29.74 -2.74
CA PHE A 1027 16.89 -30.21 -1.44
C PHE A 1027 17.23 -31.71 -1.33
N GLY A 1028 18.19 -32.04 -0.47
CA GLY A 1028 18.79 -33.39 -0.38
C GLY A 1028 19.93 -33.64 -1.38
N LEU A 1029 20.44 -34.89 -1.40
CA LEU A 1029 21.57 -35.33 -2.26
C LEU A 1029 21.62 -36.87 -2.48
N GLY A 1030 20.53 -37.60 -2.19
CA GLY A 1030 20.46 -39.04 -2.49
C GLY A 1030 21.37 -39.97 -1.66
N GLN A 1031 22.15 -39.43 -0.73
CA GLN A 1031 23.12 -40.18 0.09
C GLN A 1031 22.46 -40.90 1.28
N SER A 1032 23.22 -41.66 2.05
CA SER A 1032 22.73 -42.29 3.30
C SER A 1032 23.59 -41.85 4.48
N GLY A 1033 22.97 -41.58 5.63
CA GLY A 1033 23.73 -41.18 6.82
C GLY A 1033 22.87 -40.82 8.04
N THR A 1034 23.54 -40.61 9.17
CA THR A 1034 22.90 -40.15 10.41
C THR A 1034 22.63 -38.65 10.33
N TRP A 1035 21.37 -38.33 10.05
CA TRP A 1035 20.83 -37.00 9.75
C TRP A 1035 19.85 -36.52 10.83
N ARG A 1036 19.54 -35.21 10.85
CA ARG A 1036 18.62 -34.62 11.84
C ARG A 1036 17.22 -35.20 11.64
N LYS A 1037 16.61 -35.67 12.73
CA LYS A 1037 15.24 -36.20 12.77
C LYS A 1037 14.34 -35.26 13.56
N TYR A 1038 13.05 -35.26 13.23
CA TYR A 1038 12.04 -34.42 13.88
C TYR A 1038 10.97 -35.29 14.54
N SER A 1039 10.52 -34.89 15.73
CA SER A 1039 9.62 -35.68 16.60
C SER A 1039 8.20 -35.83 16.06
N ASP A 1040 7.78 -34.94 15.16
CA ASP A 1040 6.49 -34.95 14.47
C ASP A 1040 6.45 -35.89 13.24
N ASN A 1041 7.60 -36.47 12.86
CA ASN A 1041 7.72 -37.50 11.83
C ASN A 1041 6.93 -37.19 10.52
N PRO A 1042 7.16 -36.03 9.86
CA PRO A 1042 6.34 -35.58 8.72
C PRO A 1042 6.41 -36.50 7.49
N CYS A 1043 7.32 -37.47 7.47
CA CYS A 1043 7.54 -38.43 6.38
C CYS A 1043 7.16 -39.87 6.75
N GLY A 1044 6.28 -40.07 7.74
CA GLY A 1044 5.65 -41.38 7.99
C GLY A 1044 6.60 -42.50 8.41
N GLY A 1045 7.78 -42.17 8.96
CA GLY A 1045 8.79 -43.14 9.40
C GLY A 1045 9.86 -43.47 8.37
N ALA A 1046 9.86 -42.84 7.19
CA ALA A 1046 10.89 -43.02 6.18
C ALA A 1046 12.30 -42.67 6.70
N SER A 1047 13.28 -43.51 6.36
CA SER A 1047 14.71 -43.33 6.69
C SER A 1047 15.44 -42.57 5.59
N ASN A 1048 16.64 -42.04 5.93
CA ASN A 1048 17.52 -41.31 5.00
C ASN A 1048 16.79 -40.18 4.23
N ILE A 1049 16.07 -39.31 4.95
CA ILE A 1049 15.41 -38.13 4.36
C ILE A 1049 16.37 -36.95 4.32
N GLY A 1050 16.73 -36.55 3.10
CA GLY A 1050 17.69 -35.47 2.84
C GLY A 1050 17.15 -34.10 3.20
N HIS A 1051 15.85 -33.88 2.99
CA HIS A 1051 15.14 -32.64 3.33
C HIS A 1051 13.67 -32.90 3.70
N TYR A 1052 13.17 -32.16 4.69
CA TYR A 1052 11.80 -32.23 5.18
C TYR A 1052 11.03 -30.93 4.90
N ASP A 1053 9.81 -31.03 4.41
CA ASP A 1053 8.93 -29.90 4.09
C ASP A 1053 9.61 -28.88 3.14
N GLY A 1054 9.40 -27.58 3.35
CA GLY A 1054 10.03 -26.51 2.57
C GLY A 1054 9.38 -26.23 1.21
N ILE A 1055 9.79 -25.11 0.60
CA ILE A 1055 9.21 -24.55 -0.62
C ILE A 1055 10.31 -23.96 -1.51
N ILE A 1056 10.32 -24.31 -2.79
CA ILE A 1056 11.15 -23.70 -3.83
C ILE A 1056 10.20 -23.02 -4.82
N ARG A 1057 10.15 -21.67 -4.88
CA ARG A 1057 9.16 -20.99 -5.75
C ARG A 1057 9.58 -19.68 -6.41
N ASN A 1058 9.00 -19.35 -7.56
CA ASN A 1058 9.22 -18.09 -8.28
C ASN A 1058 10.70 -17.79 -8.61
N ASN A 1059 11.61 -18.78 -8.58
CA ASN A 1059 13.01 -18.59 -8.93
C ASN A 1059 13.18 -18.64 -10.45
N PHE A 1060 14.13 -17.86 -10.99
CA PHE A 1060 14.50 -17.87 -12.41
C PHE A 1060 15.89 -18.49 -12.56
N ILE A 1061 15.97 -19.67 -13.16
CA ILE A 1061 17.20 -20.44 -13.33
C ILE A 1061 17.55 -20.46 -14.82
N LEU A 1062 18.67 -19.85 -15.17
CA LEU A 1062 19.11 -19.66 -16.55
C LEU A 1062 20.46 -20.34 -16.79
N GLN A 1063 20.52 -21.18 -17.81
CA GLN A 1063 21.75 -21.63 -18.42
C GLN A 1063 21.90 -21.01 -19.80
N LYS A 1064 22.98 -20.26 -20.00
CA LYS A 1064 23.36 -19.54 -21.23
C LYS A 1064 24.84 -19.73 -21.61
N SER A 1065 25.71 -20.07 -20.65
CA SER A 1065 27.16 -20.16 -20.81
C SER A 1065 27.57 -21.35 -21.67
N GLU A 1066 28.18 -21.05 -22.82
CA GLU A 1066 28.83 -22.05 -23.66
C GLU A 1066 29.96 -22.79 -22.91
N SER A 1067 30.70 -22.11 -22.04
CA SER A 1067 31.80 -22.73 -21.29
C SER A 1067 31.31 -23.74 -20.26
N LEU A 1068 30.15 -23.49 -19.61
CA LEU A 1068 29.49 -24.48 -18.77
C LEU A 1068 28.95 -25.64 -19.61
N ARG A 1069 28.27 -25.35 -20.73
CA ARG A 1069 27.78 -26.37 -21.66
C ARG A 1069 28.89 -27.31 -22.15
N ASN A 1070 30.08 -26.78 -22.38
CA ASN A 1070 31.23 -27.53 -22.87
C ASN A 1070 32.13 -28.07 -21.74
N SER A 1071 31.76 -27.89 -20.46
CA SER A 1071 32.49 -28.47 -19.32
C SER A 1071 32.24 -29.98 -19.21
N PRO A 1072 33.08 -30.75 -18.48
CA PRO A 1072 32.84 -32.18 -18.25
C PRO A 1072 31.57 -32.52 -17.47
N THR A 1073 30.93 -31.52 -16.86
CA THR A 1073 29.78 -31.69 -15.96
C THR A 1073 28.48 -31.11 -16.51
N HIS A 1074 28.57 -30.29 -17.55
CA HIS A 1074 27.44 -29.66 -18.24
C HIS A 1074 26.50 -28.91 -17.28
N PHE A 1075 25.26 -28.69 -17.73
CA PHE A 1075 24.15 -28.29 -16.87
C PHE A 1075 23.45 -29.56 -16.39
N ASP A 1076 23.64 -29.90 -15.12
CA ASP A 1076 23.17 -31.14 -14.51
C ASP A 1076 21.69 -31.01 -14.08
N ALA A 1077 21.38 -30.05 -13.21
CA ALA A 1077 20.02 -29.90 -12.68
C ALA A 1077 19.65 -28.43 -12.42
N GLY A 1078 18.48 -28.01 -12.90
CA GLY A 1078 17.88 -26.73 -12.49
C GLY A 1078 17.38 -26.77 -11.04
N ILE A 1079 16.54 -27.76 -10.73
CA ILE A 1079 16.07 -28.05 -9.37
C ILE A 1079 16.16 -29.57 -9.15
N SER A 1080 16.81 -30.01 -8.07
CA SER A 1080 16.82 -31.42 -7.64
C SER A 1080 16.13 -31.61 -6.28
N LEU A 1081 15.38 -32.70 -6.16
CA LEU A 1081 14.71 -33.15 -4.94
C LEU A 1081 15.10 -34.60 -4.67
N GLU A 1082 16.05 -34.84 -3.78
CA GLU A 1082 16.60 -36.18 -3.56
C GLU A 1082 16.40 -36.62 -2.12
N GLN A 1083 15.54 -37.62 -1.92
CA GLN A 1083 15.03 -38.00 -0.60
C GLN A 1083 14.38 -36.81 0.14
N ALA A 1084 13.81 -35.86 -0.61
CA ALA A 1084 13.01 -34.78 -0.08
C ALA A 1084 11.55 -35.24 0.09
N CYS A 1085 10.89 -34.79 1.15
CA CYS A 1085 9.51 -35.17 1.47
C CYS A 1085 8.75 -33.97 2.03
N GLY A 1086 7.51 -33.77 1.59
CA GLY A 1086 6.70 -32.58 1.95
C GLY A 1086 7.06 -31.31 1.17
N THR A 1087 8.19 -31.29 0.46
CA THR A 1087 8.68 -30.15 -0.34
C THR A 1087 7.74 -29.77 -1.47
N LYS A 1088 7.54 -28.47 -1.67
CA LYS A 1088 6.72 -27.92 -2.76
C LYS A 1088 7.57 -27.12 -3.74
N VAL A 1089 7.50 -27.45 -5.04
CA VAL A 1089 8.16 -26.71 -6.12
C VAL A 1089 7.10 -26.01 -6.95
N LEU A 1090 7.08 -24.67 -6.95
CA LEU A 1090 5.95 -23.88 -7.47
C LEU A 1090 6.45 -22.73 -8.36
N HIS A 1091 5.91 -22.57 -9.57
CA HIS A 1091 6.13 -21.38 -10.42
C HIS A 1091 7.61 -20.97 -10.66
N ASN A 1092 8.55 -21.91 -10.63
CA ASN A 1092 9.94 -21.62 -11.01
C ASN A 1092 10.08 -21.65 -12.53
N THR A 1093 10.87 -20.73 -13.08
CA THR A 1093 11.19 -20.69 -14.50
C THR A 1093 12.60 -21.26 -14.68
N ILE A 1094 12.74 -22.32 -15.48
CA ILE A 1094 14.04 -22.93 -15.81
C ILE A 1094 14.23 -22.81 -17.32
N VAL A 1095 15.30 -22.14 -17.74
CA VAL A 1095 15.61 -21.85 -19.15
C VAL A 1095 17.03 -22.34 -19.44
N SER A 1096 17.19 -23.08 -20.52
CA SER A 1096 18.48 -23.46 -21.09
C SER A 1096 18.50 -23.01 -22.55
N THR A 1097 19.53 -22.26 -22.96
CA THR A 1097 19.67 -21.81 -24.37
C THR A 1097 20.16 -22.92 -25.31
N ALA A 1098 20.41 -24.12 -24.78
CA ALA A 1098 20.68 -25.34 -25.54
C ALA A 1098 19.81 -26.50 -25.03
N LYS A 1099 19.61 -27.53 -25.85
CA LYS A 1099 18.89 -28.75 -25.43
C LYS A 1099 19.66 -29.42 -24.27
N PRO A 1100 19.02 -29.75 -23.13
CA PRO A 1100 19.65 -30.54 -22.10
C PRO A 1100 20.08 -31.92 -22.64
N ASN A 1101 21.23 -32.42 -22.22
CA ASN A 1101 21.60 -33.80 -22.49
C ASN A 1101 20.68 -34.73 -21.67
N LEU A 1102 19.92 -35.57 -22.36
CA LEU A 1102 19.03 -36.54 -21.73
C LEU A 1102 19.85 -37.75 -21.22
N SER A 1103 20.48 -37.60 -20.06
CA SER A 1103 21.20 -38.69 -19.39
C SER A 1103 21.24 -38.57 -17.87
N SER A 1104 20.09 -38.23 -17.26
CA SER A 1104 19.75 -38.50 -15.85
C SER A 1104 18.24 -38.51 -15.66
#